data_AF-A0A2V9CGQ0-F1
#
_entry.id   AF-A0A2V9CGQ0-F1
#
_cell.length_a   1.000
_cell.length_b   1.000
_cell.length_c   1.000
_cell.angle_alpha   90.00
_cell.angle_beta   90.00
_cell.angle_gamma   90.00
#
_symmetry.space_group_name_H-M   'P 1'
#
loop_
_entity.id
_entity.type
_entity.pdbx_description
1 polymer ?
#
loop_
_entity_poly.entity_id
_entity_poly.type
_entity_poly.pdbx_seq_one_letter_code
_entity_poly.pdbx_strand_id
1 'polypeptide(L)'
;MSGCFEHERTRVIIDSSEASMKPRFLTLVVLICGALGSVVLAQDQPRAAQGAVSPDQRAQAYYNVTMGHLYEQEFASSGHAEDAARAIDFYKKAYAIDPSSPEIGEDLAEVYFLAHRSREAVNEAEELIRRDPNDISARRLLARIYIRFLGDLNNSSEQQQTITAAIGQLREILRLDSTDGESTLWLARLLRLDNQDDQAEQVLRGVLVRDPQNKGAVEQLSQLFLDHSNPQQAISLLESFVQRAPNAELYDRLGDAYQQIQQRGKSEQAYRQAVALEPDQAEHRRHLAQSLYEQARYTDALTEYQRLVDLEPDSANNHLRISEIYRRLRQFDKAEEEILLAKRLAPGNLEVVYNEAAVYEAEEHYDEAVRVLSTAVAAVKAESEFAPARRRSLGILYQLLGQLYRDEQNYSAAINTFEEMVRLGPEEDLRARMLIIDTYRANRDLPRAFDETSKALSEHPRDRRLLISQAILFGENKQPDLAAQTLQPLLQNAPSDVEIYSNLAQVYTESRRFGDAEKAVRSAEKLAQNPTDKETVGFLLGGMYERQKKYEQAEQAFKGVLAINPQNASALNYFGYMLADRGVRLDEAADMLRRALDVDPSNAAYLDSMGWIFYKQNKLPQAESYIRKAIDRDSHDPTMLSHLGDVLAKSGRTEQAAVEWEKSVAEWHRVVPAEFEEDKVAELEQKISSVRRHLAQQKSPAVENPH
;
A
#
# COMPACT_ATOMS: atom_id res chain seq x y z
N MET A 1 -18.54 -7.00 2.65
CA MET A 1 -19.67 -7.12 1.70
C MET A 1 -19.62 -5.94 0.75
N SER A 2 -19.03 -6.14 -0.43
CA SER A 2 -19.26 -5.34 -1.65
C SER A 2 -18.91 -6.28 -2.81
N GLY A 3 -19.92 -6.67 -3.57
CA GLY A 3 -19.81 -7.65 -4.65
C GLY A 3 -19.31 -7.02 -5.95
N CYS A 4 -18.44 -7.73 -6.65
CA CYS A 4 -18.15 -7.51 -8.06
C CYS A 4 -19.06 -8.43 -8.89
N PHE A 5 -19.87 -7.84 -9.77
CA PHE A 5 -20.58 -8.56 -10.81
C PHE A 5 -19.69 -8.61 -12.06
N GLU A 6 -19.28 -9.82 -12.45
CA GLU A 6 -18.66 -10.09 -13.74
C GLU A 6 -19.70 -9.98 -14.87
N HIS A 7 -19.32 -9.31 -15.96
CA HIS A 7 -20.07 -9.29 -17.21
C HIS A 7 -19.65 -10.47 -18.08
N GLU A 8 -20.47 -11.52 -18.11
CA GLU A 8 -20.40 -12.57 -19.13
C GLU A 8 -20.86 -12.03 -20.49
N ARG A 9 -19.95 -12.08 -21.47
CA ARG A 9 -20.25 -11.86 -22.89
C ARG A 9 -20.85 -13.13 -23.48
N THR A 10 -22.16 -13.13 -23.73
CA THR A 10 -22.80 -14.17 -24.55
C THR A 10 -23.20 -13.60 -25.90
N ARG A 11 -22.47 -14.00 -26.95
CA ARG A 11 -22.87 -13.84 -28.35
C ARG A 11 -24.07 -14.75 -28.62
N VAL A 12 -25.20 -14.17 -29.05
CA VAL A 12 -26.23 -14.90 -29.79
C VAL A 12 -26.59 -14.10 -31.03
N ILE A 13 -26.30 -14.71 -32.18
CA ILE A 13 -26.82 -14.35 -33.50
C ILE A 13 -28.24 -14.93 -33.56
N ILE A 14 -29.23 -14.17 -34.06
CA ILE A 14 -30.30 -14.61 -34.98
C ILE A 14 -31.20 -13.40 -35.31
N ASP A 15 -31.08 -13.00 -36.57
CA ASP A 15 -32.10 -12.74 -37.60
C ASP A 15 -33.36 -11.88 -37.38
N SER A 16 -33.64 -11.20 -38.49
CA SER A 16 -34.73 -10.31 -38.86
C SER A 16 -36.05 -11.01 -39.19
N SER A 17 -37.19 -10.42 -38.83
CA SER A 17 -38.38 -10.31 -39.71
C SER A 17 -39.56 -9.58 -39.06
N GLU A 18 -40.20 -8.74 -39.86
CA GLU A 18 -41.52 -8.08 -39.82
C GLU A 18 -42.62 -8.61 -38.88
N ALA A 19 -43.40 -7.69 -38.28
CA ALA A 19 -44.82 -7.43 -38.64
C ALA A 19 -45.66 -6.79 -37.51
N SER A 20 -46.63 -5.99 -37.92
CA SER A 20 -47.63 -5.21 -37.18
C SER A 20 -48.40 -5.94 -36.06
N MET A 21 -48.79 -5.20 -35.00
CA MET A 21 -50.19 -4.95 -34.59
C MET A 21 -50.28 -4.21 -33.23
N LYS A 22 -50.98 -3.06 -33.21
CA LYS A 22 -51.76 -2.57 -32.05
C LYS A 22 -53.18 -3.24 -32.11
N PRO A 23 -54.13 -3.12 -31.14
CA PRO A 23 -54.18 -2.27 -29.93
C PRO A 23 -54.83 -2.91 -28.66
N ARG A 24 -54.88 -2.12 -27.57
CA ARG A 24 -56.03 -1.83 -26.65
C ARG A 24 -55.89 -2.15 -25.15
N PHE A 25 -55.97 -1.03 -24.40
CA PHE A 25 -56.73 -0.76 -23.16
C PHE A 25 -56.46 -1.58 -21.89
N LEU A 26 -55.93 -0.91 -20.86
CA LEU A 26 -56.70 -0.75 -19.62
C LEU A 26 -56.43 0.62 -18.99
N THR A 27 -57.54 1.24 -18.61
CA THR A 27 -57.71 2.58 -18.08
C THR A 27 -57.75 2.52 -16.56
N LEU A 28 -57.04 3.40 -15.85
CA LEU A 28 -57.43 3.83 -14.51
C LEU A 28 -57.30 5.35 -14.42
N VAL A 29 -58.45 6.02 -14.35
CA VAL A 29 -58.66 7.45 -14.09
C VAL A 29 -59.15 7.51 -12.63
N VAL A 30 -58.69 8.41 -11.76
CA VAL A 30 -59.28 9.72 -11.39
C VAL A 30 -58.59 10.05 -10.03
N LEU A 31 -57.99 11.21 -9.78
CA LEU A 31 -58.69 12.44 -9.37
C LEU A 31 -57.86 13.70 -9.64
N ILE A 32 -58.46 14.58 -10.44
CA ILE A 32 -58.13 15.99 -10.66
C ILE A 32 -59.21 16.81 -9.95
N CYS A 33 -58.79 17.84 -9.22
CA CYS A 33 -59.50 19.11 -9.03
C CYS A 33 -58.40 20.19 -9.19
N GLY A 34 -58.45 21.22 -10.03
CA GLY A 34 -59.54 21.80 -10.81
C GLY A 34 -59.63 23.30 -10.50
N ALA A 35 -59.05 24.15 -11.35
CA ALA A 35 -59.41 25.56 -11.57
C ALA A 35 -58.73 26.03 -12.88
N LEU A 36 -59.38 25.79 -14.02
CA LEU A 36 -60.16 26.77 -14.79
C LEU A 36 -59.30 27.87 -15.43
N GLY A 37 -59.08 27.69 -16.73
CA GLY A 37 -58.43 28.67 -17.58
C GLY A 37 -59.31 29.90 -17.84
N SER A 38 -58.64 31.01 -18.09
CA SER A 38 -59.12 32.06 -18.98
C SER A 38 -58.26 31.99 -20.24
N VAL A 39 -58.89 31.62 -21.35
CA VAL A 39 -58.35 31.86 -22.69
C VAL A 39 -58.36 33.38 -22.87
N VAL A 40 -57.19 34.00 -22.79
CA VAL A 40 -57.00 35.36 -23.31
C VAL A 40 -56.58 35.19 -24.76
N LEU A 41 -57.46 35.64 -25.66
CA LEU A 41 -57.12 35.89 -27.06
C LEU A 41 -55.85 36.74 -27.07
N ALA A 42 -54.79 36.23 -27.72
CA ALA A 42 -53.61 37.00 -28.03
C ALA A 42 -54.05 38.23 -28.84
N GLN A 43 -54.14 39.37 -28.17
CA GLN A 43 -53.95 40.64 -28.85
C GLN A 43 -52.48 40.65 -29.27
N ASP A 44 -52.25 40.70 -30.59
CA ASP A 44 -51.00 41.19 -31.16
C ASP A 44 -50.73 42.57 -30.54
N GLN A 45 -49.99 42.60 -29.43
CA GLN A 45 -49.30 43.81 -29.03
C GLN A 45 -48.09 43.94 -29.97
N PRO A 46 -47.97 45.04 -30.72
CA PRO A 46 -46.77 45.27 -31.49
C PRO A 46 -45.57 45.25 -30.52
N ARG A 47 -44.52 44.50 -30.88
CA ARG A 47 -43.18 44.63 -30.27
C ARG A 47 -42.91 46.12 -30.07
N ALA A 48 -42.91 46.57 -28.83
CA ALA A 48 -42.40 47.90 -28.51
C ALA A 48 -40.93 47.89 -28.96
N ALA A 49 -40.63 48.64 -30.02
CA ALA A 49 -39.26 48.97 -30.34
C ALA A 49 -38.66 49.58 -29.07
N GLN A 50 -37.67 48.91 -28.48
CA GLN A 50 -36.85 49.50 -27.43
C GLN A 50 -36.30 50.80 -27.99
N GLY A 51 -36.78 51.94 -27.47
CA GLY A 51 -36.34 53.24 -27.90
C GLY A 51 -34.85 53.38 -27.63
N ALA A 52 -34.08 53.85 -28.62
CA ALA A 52 -32.65 54.05 -28.46
C ALA A 52 -32.37 54.92 -27.22
N VAL A 53 -31.49 54.43 -26.34
CA VAL A 53 -31.06 55.14 -25.12
C VAL A 53 -30.62 56.56 -25.48
N SER A 54 -31.28 57.57 -24.90
CA SER A 54 -30.97 58.98 -25.17
C SER A 54 -29.58 59.36 -24.65
N PRO A 55 -28.94 60.43 -25.17
CA PRO A 55 -27.62 60.86 -24.70
C PRO A 55 -27.54 61.10 -23.19
N ASP A 56 -28.59 61.68 -22.59
CA ASP A 56 -28.66 61.93 -21.14
C ASP A 56 -28.76 60.62 -20.34
N GLN A 57 -29.55 59.66 -20.83
CA GLN A 57 -29.63 58.32 -20.23
C GLN A 57 -28.30 57.57 -20.36
N ARG A 58 -27.58 57.69 -21.49
CA ARG A 58 -26.24 57.09 -21.62
C ARG A 58 -25.25 57.70 -20.64
N ALA A 59 -25.22 59.02 -20.51
CA ALA A 59 -24.36 59.69 -19.52
C ALA A 59 -24.65 59.22 -18.10
N GLN A 60 -25.93 59.01 -17.76
CA GLN A 60 -26.34 58.47 -16.46
C GLN A 60 -25.96 56.99 -16.28
N ALA A 61 -26.07 56.17 -17.32
CA ALA A 61 -25.60 54.78 -17.29
C ALA A 61 -24.08 54.72 -17.07
N TYR A 62 -23.29 55.50 -17.82
CA TYR A 62 -21.84 55.60 -17.63
C TYR A 62 -21.45 56.05 -16.21
N TYR A 63 -22.16 57.05 -15.66
CA TYR A 63 -21.95 57.46 -14.26
C TYR A 63 -22.18 56.30 -13.29
N ASN A 64 -23.28 55.57 -13.45
CA ASN A 64 -23.61 54.46 -12.58
C ASN A 64 -22.61 53.29 -12.73
N VAL A 65 -22.18 52.94 -13.94
CA VAL A 65 -21.11 51.93 -14.16
C VAL A 65 -19.81 52.36 -13.47
N THR A 66 -19.39 53.61 -13.67
CA THR A 66 -18.16 54.14 -13.07
C THR A 66 -18.19 54.07 -11.55
N MET A 67 -19.33 54.42 -10.94
CA MET A 67 -19.53 54.28 -9.50
C MET A 67 -19.57 52.81 -9.06
N GLY A 68 -20.15 51.93 -9.88
CA GLY A 68 -20.13 50.47 -9.68
C GLY A 68 -18.71 49.95 -9.58
N HIS A 69 -17.85 50.22 -10.58
CA HIS A 69 -16.44 49.79 -10.61
C HIS A 69 -15.66 50.34 -9.41
N LEU A 70 -15.90 51.60 -9.03
CA LEU A 70 -15.25 52.19 -7.86
C LEU A 70 -15.56 51.39 -6.58
N TYR A 71 -16.83 51.09 -6.32
CA TYR A 71 -17.23 50.35 -5.13
C TYR A 71 -16.86 48.87 -5.19
N GLU A 72 -16.79 48.29 -6.38
CA GLU A 72 -16.26 46.94 -6.58
C GLU A 72 -14.77 46.88 -6.22
N GLN A 73 -13.99 47.88 -6.65
CA GLN A 73 -12.57 47.98 -6.29
C GLN A 73 -12.39 48.21 -4.78
N GLU A 74 -13.22 49.05 -4.17
CA GLU A 74 -13.24 49.21 -2.71
C GLU A 74 -13.54 47.88 -2.01
N PHE A 75 -14.57 47.16 -2.46
CA PHE A 75 -14.91 45.83 -1.94
C PHE A 75 -13.76 44.82 -2.08
N ALA A 76 -13.10 44.78 -3.23
CA ALA A 76 -11.95 43.91 -3.47
C ALA A 76 -10.77 44.22 -2.50
N SER A 77 -10.63 45.48 -2.08
CA SER A 77 -9.59 45.89 -1.14
C SER A 77 -9.96 45.74 0.34
N SER A 78 -11.25 45.91 0.66
CA SER A 78 -11.75 46.07 2.03
C SER A 78 -12.44 44.80 2.57
N GLY A 79 -13.05 44.01 1.69
CA GLY A 79 -13.90 42.88 2.02
C GLY A 79 -15.24 43.26 2.66
N HIS A 80 -15.59 44.55 2.79
CA HIS A 80 -16.82 44.96 3.45
C HIS A 80 -18.05 44.72 2.57
N ALA A 81 -19.03 44.00 3.10
CA ALA A 81 -20.27 43.69 2.38
C ALA A 81 -21.07 44.94 1.94
N GLU A 82 -20.90 46.07 2.63
CA GLU A 82 -21.54 47.34 2.26
C GLU A 82 -21.01 47.90 0.93
N ASP A 83 -19.73 47.69 0.63
CA ASP A 83 -19.10 48.13 -0.62
C ASP A 83 -19.63 47.30 -1.80
N ALA A 84 -19.72 45.99 -1.62
CA ALA A 84 -20.36 45.09 -2.59
C ALA A 84 -21.84 45.46 -2.83
N ALA A 85 -22.60 45.75 -1.77
CA ALA A 85 -24.00 46.15 -1.89
C ALA A 85 -24.16 47.46 -2.68
N ARG A 86 -23.25 48.43 -2.47
CA ARG A 86 -23.21 49.68 -3.22
C ARG A 86 -22.87 49.45 -4.69
N ALA A 87 -21.83 48.66 -4.98
CA ALA A 87 -21.47 48.30 -6.34
C ALA A 87 -22.66 47.66 -7.10
N ILE A 88 -23.31 46.66 -6.49
CA ILE A 88 -24.51 46.00 -7.03
C ILE A 88 -25.64 47.00 -7.31
N ASP A 89 -25.91 47.94 -6.41
CA ASP A 89 -26.97 48.94 -6.59
C ASP A 89 -26.67 49.88 -7.78
N PHE A 90 -25.42 50.32 -7.91
CA PHE A 90 -24.99 51.15 -9.03
C PHE A 90 -25.04 50.40 -10.37
N TYR A 91 -24.58 49.15 -10.43
CA TYR A 91 -24.73 48.34 -11.64
C TYR A 91 -26.20 48.06 -11.98
N LYS A 92 -27.05 47.78 -11.00
CA LYS A 92 -28.51 47.64 -11.24
C LYS A 92 -29.13 48.90 -11.84
N LYS A 93 -28.74 50.08 -11.34
CA LYS A 93 -29.20 51.36 -11.89
C LYS A 93 -28.73 51.56 -13.32
N ALA A 94 -27.48 51.21 -13.62
CA ALA A 94 -26.95 51.24 -14.99
C ALA A 94 -27.72 50.28 -15.90
N TYR A 95 -27.94 49.06 -15.44
CA TYR A 95 -28.61 47.99 -16.19
C TYR A 95 -30.10 48.27 -16.41
N ALA A 96 -30.76 48.98 -15.50
CA ALA A 96 -32.14 49.43 -15.71
C ALA A 96 -32.25 50.50 -16.82
N ILE A 97 -31.18 51.25 -17.08
CA ILE A 97 -31.12 52.29 -18.12
C ILE A 97 -30.77 51.69 -19.48
N ASP A 98 -29.82 50.76 -19.52
CA ASP A 98 -29.45 49.99 -20.71
C ASP A 98 -29.45 48.48 -20.42
N PRO A 99 -30.63 47.84 -20.41
CA PRO A 99 -30.72 46.39 -20.21
C PRO A 99 -30.09 45.59 -21.34
N SER A 100 -29.79 46.21 -22.50
CA SER A 100 -29.19 45.52 -23.63
C SER A 100 -27.67 45.46 -23.61
N SER A 101 -27.00 46.18 -22.69
CA SER A 101 -25.54 46.16 -22.59
C SER A 101 -25.05 44.87 -21.93
N PRO A 102 -24.28 44.03 -22.64
CA PRO A 102 -23.67 42.84 -22.04
C PRO A 102 -22.64 43.21 -20.97
N GLU A 103 -21.87 44.29 -21.17
CA GLU A 103 -20.80 44.71 -20.25
C GLU A 103 -21.35 45.01 -18.85
N ILE A 104 -22.48 45.73 -18.76
CA ILE A 104 -23.10 46.08 -17.47
C ILE A 104 -23.63 44.82 -16.76
N GLY A 105 -24.21 43.89 -17.52
CA GLY A 105 -24.71 42.64 -16.95
C GLY A 105 -23.59 41.71 -16.49
N GLU A 106 -22.46 41.68 -17.22
CA GLU A 106 -21.25 40.94 -16.82
C GLU A 106 -20.67 41.48 -15.52
N ASP A 107 -20.47 42.80 -15.43
CA ASP A 107 -20.00 43.47 -14.21
C ASP A 107 -20.92 43.18 -13.02
N LEU A 108 -22.24 43.21 -13.24
CA LEU A 108 -23.24 42.90 -12.22
C LEU A 108 -23.15 41.44 -11.75
N ALA A 109 -23.00 40.50 -12.68
CA ALA A 109 -22.89 39.08 -12.38
C ALA A 109 -21.57 38.75 -11.65
N GLU A 110 -20.45 39.38 -12.04
CA GLU A 110 -19.14 39.23 -11.41
C GLU A 110 -19.18 39.76 -9.96
N VAL A 111 -19.74 40.94 -9.70
CA VAL A 111 -19.82 41.45 -8.32
C VAL A 111 -20.77 40.63 -7.45
N TYR A 112 -21.84 40.05 -8.01
CA TYR A 112 -22.67 39.10 -7.27
C TYR A 112 -21.87 37.87 -6.86
N PHE A 113 -21.04 37.35 -7.76
CA PHE A 113 -20.19 36.20 -7.50
C PHE A 113 -19.15 36.52 -6.41
N LEU A 114 -18.44 37.64 -6.52
CA LEU A 114 -17.48 38.10 -5.50
C LEU A 114 -18.14 38.33 -4.13
N ALA A 115 -19.40 38.75 -4.09
CA ALA A 115 -20.18 38.93 -2.87
C ALA A 115 -20.77 37.64 -2.28
N HIS A 116 -20.36 36.46 -2.77
CA HIS A 116 -20.91 35.14 -2.40
C HIS A 116 -22.42 34.99 -2.66
N ARG A 117 -22.97 35.76 -3.61
CA ARG A 117 -24.38 35.69 -4.04
C ARG A 117 -24.51 34.83 -5.30
N SER A 118 -24.11 33.57 -5.18
CA SER A 118 -23.93 32.65 -6.31
C SER A 118 -25.20 32.42 -7.13
N ARG A 119 -26.38 32.42 -6.48
CA ARG A 119 -27.65 32.21 -7.19
C ARG A 119 -27.98 33.39 -8.10
N GLU A 120 -27.78 34.61 -7.61
CA GLU A 120 -27.98 35.82 -8.41
C GLU A 120 -26.95 35.93 -9.54
N ALA A 121 -25.69 35.57 -9.26
CA ALA A 121 -24.64 35.55 -10.28
C ALA A 121 -24.96 34.57 -11.43
N VAL A 122 -25.38 33.33 -11.10
CA VAL A 122 -25.80 32.33 -12.10
C VAL A 122 -26.99 32.83 -12.91
N ASN A 123 -28.03 33.34 -12.25
CA ASN A 123 -29.24 33.82 -12.93
C ASN A 123 -28.95 34.95 -13.92
N GLU A 124 -28.07 35.90 -13.54
CA GLU A 124 -27.69 37.02 -14.39
C GLU A 124 -26.85 36.55 -15.58
N ALA A 125 -25.84 35.70 -15.36
CA ALA A 125 -25.04 35.14 -16.43
C ALA A 125 -25.87 34.27 -17.41
N GLU A 126 -26.85 33.51 -16.93
CA GLU A 126 -27.80 32.78 -17.77
C GLU A 126 -28.74 33.69 -18.57
N GLU A 127 -29.10 34.86 -18.03
CA GLU A 127 -29.90 35.86 -18.75
C GLU A 127 -29.10 36.49 -19.89
N LEU A 128 -27.83 36.81 -19.67
CA LEU A 128 -26.92 37.29 -20.72
C LEU A 128 -26.83 36.30 -21.88
N ILE A 129 -26.58 35.02 -21.57
CA ILE A 129 -26.49 33.94 -22.58
C ILE A 129 -27.84 33.72 -23.29
N ARG A 130 -28.97 33.94 -22.61
CA ARG A 130 -30.30 33.86 -23.25
C ARG A 130 -30.53 34.98 -24.26
N ARG A 131 -29.94 36.15 -24.05
CA ARG A 131 -30.03 37.31 -24.97
C ARG A 131 -29.07 37.16 -26.14
N ASP A 132 -27.82 36.78 -25.86
CA ASP A 132 -26.84 36.41 -26.88
C ASP A 132 -26.23 35.03 -26.59
N PRO A 133 -26.71 33.98 -27.27
CA PRO A 133 -26.16 32.64 -27.12
C PRO A 133 -24.70 32.50 -27.58
N ASN A 134 -24.14 33.46 -28.31
CA ASN A 134 -22.75 33.41 -28.76
C ASN A 134 -21.81 34.29 -27.92
N ASP A 135 -22.29 34.86 -26.81
CA ASP A 135 -21.47 35.64 -25.89
C ASP A 135 -20.48 34.73 -25.14
N ILE A 136 -19.21 34.79 -25.54
CA ILE A 136 -18.14 33.97 -24.95
C ILE A 136 -17.82 34.45 -23.53
N SER A 137 -17.87 35.75 -23.26
CA SER A 137 -17.50 36.35 -21.97
C SER A 137 -18.51 35.96 -20.89
N ALA A 138 -19.81 36.08 -21.19
CA ALA A 138 -20.87 35.59 -20.30
C ALA A 138 -20.78 34.06 -20.03
N ARG A 139 -20.44 33.26 -21.06
CA ARG A 139 -20.22 31.82 -20.90
C ARG A 139 -19.01 31.50 -20.01
N ARG A 140 -17.90 32.23 -20.17
CA ARG A 140 -16.69 32.07 -19.33
C ARG A 140 -17.00 32.42 -17.88
N LEU A 141 -17.74 33.51 -17.65
CA LEU A 141 -18.19 33.88 -16.32
C LEU A 141 -19.02 32.76 -15.69
N LEU A 142 -20.04 32.26 -16.38
CA LEU A 142 -20.88 31.17 -15.89
C LEU A 142 -20.08 29.89 -15.60
N ALA A 143 -19.16 29.51 -16.48
CA ALA A 143 -18.28 28.35 -16.27
C ALA A 143 -17.40 28.52 -15.02
N ARG A 144 -16.78 29.69 -14.81
CA ARG A 144 -15.98 30.00 -13.62
C ARG A 144 -16.81 29.95 -12.33
N ILE A 145 -18.03 30.49 -12.36
CA ILE A 145 -18.96 30.44 -11.22
C ILE A 145 -19.25 28.98 -10.85
N TYR A 146 -19.59 28.12 -11.82
CA TYR A 146 -19.83 26.70 -11.54
C TYR A 146 -18.58 25.99 -11.01
N ILE A 147 -17.41 26.21 -11.62
CA ILE A 147 -16.15 25.58 -11.16
C ILE A 147 -15.83 25.96 -9.71
N ARG A 148 -16.00 27.23 -9.34
CA ARG A 148 -15.77 27.67 -7.95
C ARG A 148 -16.76 27.02 -6.99
N PHE A 149 -18.03 26.95 -7.38
CA PHE A 149 -19.10 26.40 -6.55
C PHE A 149 -18.89 24.92 -6.22
N LEU A 150 -18.17 24.15 -7.07
CA LEU A 150 -17.80 22.77 -6.79
C LEU A 150 -17.03 22.59 -5.47
N GLY A 151 -16.24 23.59 -5.05
CA GLY A 151 -15.48 23.54 -3.80
C GLY A 151 -16.35 23.68 -2.54
N ASP A 152 -17.56 24.24 -2.67
CA ASP A 152 -18.45 24.56 -1.55
C ASP A 152 -19.57 23.51 -1.36
N LEU A 153 -19.69 22.55 -2.28
CA LEU A 153 -20.76 21.56 -2.31
C LEU A 153 -20.40 20.30 -1.51
N ASN A 154 -21.27 19.94 -0.56
CA ASN A 154 -21.16 18.69 0.22
C ASN A 154 -22.07 17.57 -0.31
N ASN A 155 -22.94 17.85 -1.29
CA ASN A 155 -23.91 16.91 -1.83
C ASN A 155 -23.46 16.38 -3.20
N SER A 156 -23.26 15.06 -3.31
CA SER A 156 -22.77 14.41 -4.53
C SER A 156 -23.69 14.61 -5.74
N SER A 157 -25.00 14.71 -5.55
CA SER A 157 -25.92 14.91 -6.67
C SER A 157 -25.87 16.34 -7.23
N GLU A 158 -25.71 17.34 -6.37
CA GLU A 158 -25.59 18.75 -6.77
C GLU A 158 -24.22 19.01 -7.39
N GLN A 159 -23.18 18.36 -6.87
CA GLN A 159 -21.84 18.40 -7.44
C GLN A 159 -21.84 17.87 -8.87
N GLN A 160 -22.46 16.72 -9.11
CA GLN A 160 -22.58 16.12 -10.44
C GLN A 160 -23.32 17.01 -11.45
N GLN A 161 -24.42 17.65 -11.02
CA GLN A 161 -25.16 18.59 -11.87
C GLN A 161 -24.32 19.83 -12.21
N THR A 162 -23.57 20.34 -11.23
CA THR A 162 -22.70 21.51 -11.41
C THR A 162 -21.54 21.19 -12.36
N ILE A 163 -20.91 20.01 -12.26
CA ILE A 163 -19.89 19.52 -13.20
C ILE A 163 -20.46 19.48 -14.62
N THR A 164 -21.65 18.89 -14.78
CA THR A 164 -22.32 18.78 -16.10
C THR A 164 -22.60 20.16 -16.71
N ALA A 165 -23.09 21.10 -15.90
CA ALA A 165 -23.39 22.46 -16.36
C ALA A 165 -22.11 23.21 -16.79
N ALA A 166 -21.04 23.10 -16.01
CA ALA A 166 -19.73 23.70 -16.34
C ALA A 166 -19.14 23.11 -17.63
N ILE A 167 -19.16 21.78 -17.80
CA ILE A 167 -18.73 21.11 -19.04
C ILE A 167 -19.54 21.62 -20.24
N GLY A 168 -20.85 21.79 -20.08
CA GLY A 168 -21.72 22.34 -21.13
C GLY A 168 -21.28 23.73 -21.59
N GLN A 169 -20.99 24.63 -20.65
CA GLN A 169 -20.54 25.99 -21.00
C GLN A 169 -19.16 25.98 -21.68
N LEU A 170 -18.21 25.20 -21.16
CA LEU A 170 -16.88 25.10 -21.77
C LEU A 170 -16.92 24.52 -23.18
N ARG A 171 -17.78 23.53 -23.46
CA ARG A 171 -17.98 23.01 -24.82
C ARG A 171 -18.51 24.08 -25.77
N GLU A 172 -19.47 24.89 -25.34
CA GLU A 172 -19.98 26.00 -26.16
C GLU A 172 -18.93 27.08 -26.39
N ILE A 173 -18.12 27.41 -25.38
CA ILE A 173 -16.97 28.31 -25.55
C ILE A 173 -16.04 27.77 -26.63
N LEU A 174 -15.66 26.49 -26.59
CA LEU A 174 -14.76 25.89 -27.58
C LEU A 174 -15.40 25.70 -28.96
N ARG A 175 -16.74 25.67 -29.05
CA ARG A 175 -17.46 25.71 -30.32
C ARG A 175 -17.35 27.09 -30.99
N LEU A 176 -17.34 28.16 -30.19
CA LEU A 176 -17.27 29.55 -30.64
C LEU A 176 -15.83 30.01 -30.86
N ASP A 177 -14.94 29.67 -29.94
CA ASP A 177 -13.51 29.93 -29.97
C ASP A 177 -12.76 28.63 -29.65
N SER A 178 -12.44 27.88 -30.70
CA SER A 178 -11.69 26.63 -30.56
C SER A 178 -10.27 26.82 -30.04
N THR A 179 -9.72 28.05 -30.03
CA THR A 179 -8.35 28.35 -29.64
C THR A 179 -8.20 28.74 -28.17
N ASP A 180 -9.29 28.81 -27.42
CA ASP A 180 -9.29 29.11 -25.98
C ASP A 180 -8.60 27.98 -25.18
N GLY A 181 -7.30 28.17 -24.92
CA GLY A 181 -6.48 27.21 -24.19
C GLY A 181 -6.91 27.02 -22.74
N GLU A 182 -7.32 28.09 -22.06
CA GLU A 182 -7.72 28.04 -20.65
C GLU A 182 -9.01 27.22 -20.48
N SER A 183 -10.03 27.51 -21.30
CA SER A 183 -11.28 26.76 -21.30
C SER A 183 -11.07 25.30 -21.71
N THR A 184 -10.11 25.02 -22.60
CA THR A 184 -9.77 23.66 -23.00
C THR A 184 -9.17 22.85 -21.85
N LEU A 185 -8.24 23.44 -21.09
CA LEU A 185 -7.62 22.79 -19.93
C LEU A 185 -8.61 22.57 -18.79
N TRP A 186 -9.53 23.52 -18.55
CA TRP A 186 -10.61 23.32 -17.58
C TRP A 186 -11.59 22.24 -18.01
N LEU A 187 -11.93 22.18 -19.31
CA LEU A 187 -12.81 21.14 -19.83
C LEU A 187 -12.20 19.76 -19.59
N ALA A 188 -10.91 19.58 -19.89
CA ALA A 188 -10.21 18.31 -19.63
C ALA A 188 -10.26 17.91 -18.15
N ARG A 189 -9.97 18.84 -17.21
CA ARG A 189 -10.06 18.57 -15.76
C ARG A 189 -11.45 18.15 -15.32
N LEU A 190 -12.49 18.84 -15.78
CA LEU A 190 -13.87 18.52 -15.41
C LEU A 190 -14.33 17.19 -16.02
N LEU A 191 -13.92 16.88 -17.25
CA LEU A 191 -14.19 15.57 -17.87
C LEU A 191 -13.57 14.44 -17.04
N ARG A 192 -12.34 14.63 -16.52
CA ARG A 192 -11.72 13.65 -15.61
C ARG A 192 -12.49 13.49 -14.30
N LEU A 193 -12.92 14.60 -13.68
CA LEU A 193 -13.76 14.55 -12.48
C LEU A 193 -15.12 13.85 -12.74
N ASP A 194 -15.63 13.95 -13.97
CA ASP A 194 -16.84 13.27 -14.42
C ASP A 194 -16.61 11.80 -14.84
N ASN A 195 -15.39 11.27 -14.69
CA ASN A 195 -14.97 9.95 -15.16
C ASN A 195 -15.10 9.75 -16.69
N GLN A 196 -14.97 10.84 -17.47
CA GLN A 196 -14.98 10.86 -18.94
C GLN A 196 -13.56 10.97 -19.51
N ASP A 197 -12.67 10.08 -19.09
CA ASP A 197 -11.24 10.17 -19.39
C ASP A 197 -10.88 10.07 -20.87
N ASP A 198 -11.59 9.25 -21.66
CA ASP A 198 -11.37 9.16 -23.11
C ASP A 198 -11.59 10.51 -23.81
N GLN A 199 -12.59 11.27 -23.35
CA GLN A 199 -12.88 12.60 -23.88
C GLN A 199 -11.85 13.61 -23.40
N ALA A 200 -11.43 13.53 -22.14
CA ALA A 200 -10.36 14.38 -21.61
C ALA A 200 -9.06 14.18 -22.40
N GLU A 201 -8.68 12.93 -22.69
CA GLU A 201 -7.54 12.60 -23.54
C GLU A 201 -7.68 13.22 -24.94
N GLN A 202 -8.83 13.05 -25.60
CA GLN A 202 -9.06 13.59 -26.93
C GLN A 202 -8.91 15.12 -26.96
N VAL A 203 -9.47 15.80 -25.95
CA VAL A 203 -9.37 17.26 -25.79
C VAL A 203 -7.91 17.68 -25.62
N LEU A 204 -7.16 17.03 -24.73
CA LEU A 204 -5.75 17.34 -24.46
C LEU A 204 -4.84 17.08 -25.66
N ARG A 205 -5.04 15.97 -26.38
CA ARG A 205 -4.33 15.69 -27.64
C ARG A 205 -4.61 16.77 -28.70
N GLY A 206 -5.85 17.25 -28.78
CA GLY A 206 -6.23 18.34 -29.67
C GLY A 206 -5.49 19.65 -29.38
N VAL A 207 -5.19 19.94 -28.10
CA VAL A 207 -4.32 21.07 -27.73
C VAL A 207 -2.90 20.85 -28.25
N LEU A 208 -2.32 19.68 -27.98
CA LEU A 208 -0.93 19.38 -28.34
C LEU A 208 -0.66 19.29 -29.85
N VAL A 209 -1.68 19.03 -30.67
CA VAL A 209 -1.56 19.13 -32.14
C VAL A 209 -1.34 20.58 -32.60
N ARG A 210 -1.98 21.54 -31.91
CA ARG A 210 -1.94 22.97 -32.28
C ARG A 210 -0.78 23.70 -31.59
N ASP A 211 -0.56 23.36 -30.33
CA ASP A 211 0.52 23.86 -29.49
C ASP A 211 1.23 22.69 -28.81
N PRO A 212 2.23 22.09 -29.49
CA PRO A 212 3.02 21.00 -28.92
C PRO A 212 3.83 21.39 -27.66
N GLN A 213 3.92 22.68 -27.33
CA GLN A 213 4.65 23.21 -26.17
C GLN A 213 3.70 23.61 -25.03
N ASN A 214 2.42 23.26 -25.12
CA ASN A 214 1.46 23.55 -24.05
C ASN A 214 1.76 22.72 -22.79
N LYS A 215 2.49 23.31 -21.83
CA LYS A 215 2.86 22.65 -20.57
C LYS A 215 1.64 22.06 -19.87
N GLY A 216 0.55 22.83 -19.73
CA GLY A 216 -0.64 22.40 -19.00
C GLY A 216 -1.32 21.18 -19.61
N ALA A 217 -1.32 21.07 -20.94
CA ALA A 217 -1.86 19.90 -21.62
C ALA A 217 -0.96 18.67 -21.46
N VAL A 218 0.37 18.83 -21.54
CA VAL A 218 1.32 17.74 -21.27
C VAL A 218 1.20 17.23 -19.84
N GLU A 219 1.14 18.15 -18.87
CA GLU A 219 1.00 17.83 -17.45
C GLU A 219 -0.26 17.00 -17.20
N GLN A 220 -1.43 17.48 -17.63
CA GLN A 220 -2.70 16.77 -17.43
C GLN A 220 -2.76 15.43 -18.18
N LEU A 221 -2.26 15.38 -19.42
CA LEU A 221 -2.29 14.15 -20.23
C LEU A 221 -1.32 13.10 -19.69
N SER A 222 -0.14 13.51 -19.24
CA SER A 222 0.81 12.61 -18.59
C SER A 222 0.25 12.04 -17.28
N GLN A 223 -0.37 12.88 -16.44
CA GLN A 223 -1.06 12.41 -15.23
C GLN A 223 -2.16 11.40 -15.56
N LEU A 224 -2.98 11.70 -16.57
CA LEU A 224 -4.04 10.79 -17.01
C LEU A 224 -3.50 9.40 -17.40
N PHE A 225 -2.38 9.36 -18.11
CA PHE A 225 -1.73 8.08 -18.44
C PHE A 225 -1.16 7.36 -17.22
N LEU A 226 -0.62 8.08 -16.24
CA LEU A 226 -0.10 7.48 -15.00
C LEU A 226 -1.22 6.90 -14.12
N ASP A 227 -2.34 7.60 -14.01
CA ASP A 227 -3.51 7.15 -13.25
C ASP A 227 -4.12 5.89 -13.86
N HIS A 228 -4.07 5.75 -15.18
CA HIS A 228 -4.55 4.58 -15.92
C HIS A 228 -3.52 3.48 -16.11
N SER A 229 -2.40 3.52 -15.38
CA SER A 229 -1.33 2.52 -15.48
C SER A 229 -0.82 2.32 -16.92
N ASN A 230 -0.76 3.40 -17.70
CA ASN A 230 -0.18 3.47 -19.05
C ASN A 230 1.13 4.29 -19.09
N PRO A 231 2.13 4.01 -18.22
CA PRO A 231 3.31 4.87 -18.03
C PRO A 231 4.18 5.02 -19.29
N GLN A 232 4.16 4.09 -20.24
CA GLN A 232 4.96 4.21 -21.48
C GLN A 232 4.51 5.38 -22.35
N GLN A 233 3.21 5.69 -22.39
CA GLN A 233 2.70 6.84 -23.13
C GLN A 233 3.07 8.14 -22.41
N ALA A 234 2.98 8.17 -21.07
CA ALA A 234 3.45 9.29 -20.26
C ALA A 234 4.94 9.57 -20.50
N ILE A 235 5.80 8.55 -20.42
CA ILE A 235 7.25 8.65 -20.67
C ILE A 235 7.50 9.24 -22.05
N SER A 236 6.91 8.67 -23.09
CA SER A 236 7.13 9.13 -24.47
C SER A 236 6.75 10.60 -24.66
N LEU A 237 5.63 11.02 -24.06
CA LEU A 237 5.17 12.41 -24.10
C LEU A 237 6.11 13.33 -23.33
N LEU A 238 6.40 13.00 -22.06
CA LEU A 238 7.23 13.79 -21.15
C LEU A 238 8.67 13.93 -21.67
N GLU A 239 9.30 12.85 -22.12
CA GLU A 239 10.65 12.89 -22.69
C GLU A 239 10.74 13.81 -23.90
N SER A 240 9.75 13.76 -24.78
CA SER A 240 9.72 14.61 -25.97
C SER A 240 9.62 16.10 -25.64
N PHE A 241 8.93 16.43 -24.54
CA PHE A 241 8.75 17.80 -24.07
C PHE A 241 10.00 18.30 -23.36
N VAL A 242 10.48 17.59 -22.34
CA VAL A 242 11.59 18.05 -21.49
C VAL A 242 12.92 18.16 -22.25
N GLN A 243 13.10 17.40 -23.34
CA GLN A 243 14.25 17.56 -24.26
C GLN A 243 14.25 18.91 -24.99
N ARG A 244 13.08 19.52 -25.20
CA ARG A 244 12.93 20.80 -25.92
C ARG A 244 12.80 21.97 -24.96
N ALA A 245 12.05 21.77 -23.89
CA ALA A 245 11.76 22.76 -22.85
C ALA A 245 11.93 22.11 -21.47
N PRO A 246 13.14 22.16 -20.89
CA PRO A 246 13.39 21.66 -19.53
C PRO A 246 12.42 22.27 -18.52
N ASN A 247 11.79 21.44 -17.70
CA ASN A 247 10.82 21.88 -16.69
C ASN A 247 10.84 20.93 -15.48
N ALA A 248 10.94 21.48 -14.26
CA ALA A 248 11.12 20.69 -13.05
C ALA A 248 9.95 19.73 -12.80
N GLU A 249 8.73 20.25 -12.76
CA GLU A 249 7.49 19.49 -12.57
C GLU A 249 7.34 18.32 -13.57
N LEU A 250 7.67 18.54 -14.84
CA LEU A 250 7.57 17.48 -15.86
C LEU A 250 8.71 16.45 -15.77
N TYR A 251 9.90 16.85 -15.30
CA TYR A 251 10.95 15.88 -14.97
C TYR A 251 10.57 15.04 -13.74
N ASP A 252 9.91 15.64 -12.76
CA ASP A 252 9.45 14.95 -11.57
C ASP A 252 8.41 13.87 -11.93
N ARG A 253 7.39 14.23 -12.72
CA ARG A 253 6.41 13.29 -13.29
C ARG A 253 7.02 12.23 -14.18
N LEU A 254 8.09 12.56 -14.91
CA LEU A 254 8.84 11.57 -15.70
C LEU A 254 9.54 10.56 -14.78
N GLY A 255 10.01 11.02 -13.62
CA GLY A 255 10.52 10.17 -12.55
C GLY A 255 9.48 9.18 -12.04
N ASP A 256 8.26 9.65 -11.78
CA ASP A 256 7.13 8.80 -11.35
C ASP A 256 6.77 7.77 -12.42
N ALA A 257 6.72 8.19 -13.68
CA ALA A 257 6.44 7.33 -14.82
C ALA A 257 7.48 6.20 -14.95
N TYR A 258 8.76 6.53 -14.74
CA TYR A 258 9.82 5.54 -14.71
C TYR A 258 9.77 4.63 -13.49
N GLN A 259 9.31 5.14 -12.35
CA GLN A 259 9.14 4.37 -11.12
C GLN A 259 8.04 3.31 -11.27
N GLN A 260 6.90 3.64 -11.88
CA GLN A 260 5.81 2.68 -12.14
C GLN A 260 6.25 1.47 -12.98
N ILE A 261 7.20 1.65 -13.91
CA ILE A 261 7.77 0.56 -14.73
C ILE A 261 9.07 -0.02 -14.17
N GLN A 262 9.39 0.30 -12.91
CA GLN A 262 10.58 -0.16 -12.18
C GLN A 262 11.92 0.17 -12.86
N GLN A 263 11.97 1.19 -13.73
CA GLN A 263 13.22 1.71 -14.31
C GLN A 263 13.92 2.66 -13.33
N ARG A 264 14.33 2.11 -12.19
CA ARG A 264 14.86 2.85 -11.02
C ARG A 264 15.95 3.87 -11.36
N GLY A 265 16.93 3.48 -12.19
CA GLY A 265 18.03 4.39 -12.57
C GLY A 265 17.59 5.61 -13.40
N LYS A 266 16.58 5.46 -14.26
CA LYS A 266 16.04 6.58 -15.04
C LYS A 266 15.11 7.45 -14.21
N SER A 267 14.34 6.83 -13.31
CA SER A 267 13.52 7.53 -12.33
C SER A 267 14.38 8.48 -11.49
N GLU A 268 15.45 7.97 -10.89
CA GLU A 268 16.43 8.78 -10.15
C GLU A 268 17.00 9.93 -10.98
N GLN A 269 17.40 9.66 -12.23
CA GLN A 269 17.96 10.69 -13.11
C GLN A 269 16.96 11.82 -13.36
N ALA A 270 15.69 11.49 -13.60
CA ALA A 270 14.63 12.46 -13.84
C ALA A 270 14.36 13.32 -12.59
N TYR A 271 14.22 12.70 -11.40
CA TYR A 271 14.09 13.45 -10.15
C TYR A 271 15.28 14.36 -9.86
N ARG A 272 16.51 13.92 -10.17
CA ARG A 272 17.70 14.79 -10.06
C ARG A 272 17.64 16.00 -10.97
N GLN A 273 17.07 15.87 -12.18
CA GLN A 273 16.86 17.03 -13.06
C GLN A 273 15.82 17.98 -12.47
N ALA A 274 14.73 17.46 -11.89
CA ALA A 274 13.72 18.29 -11.23
C ALA A 274 14.33 19.11 -10.07
N VAL A 275 15.07 18.45 -9.17
CA VAL A 275 15.77 19.10 -8.05
C VAL A 275 16.85 20.08 -8.52
N ALA A 276 17.54 19.80 -9.63
CA ALA A 276 18.55 20.71 -10.17
C ALA A 276 17.95 22.01 -10.74
N LEU A 277 16.74 21.94 -11.31
CA LEU A 277 16.03 23.09 -11.85
C LEU A 277 15.39 23.93 -10.74
N GLU A 278 14.83 23.27 -9.72
CA GLU A 278 14.16 23.93 -8.59
C GLU A 278 14.64 23.35 -7.25
N PRO A 279 15.83 23.79 -6.75
CA PRO A 279 16.45 23.20 -5.56
C PRO A 279 15.68 23.41 -4.25
N ASP A 280 14.91 24.50 -4.16
CA ASP A 280 14.18 24.86 -2.93
C ASP A 280 12.78 24.23 -2.86
N GLN A 281 12.38 23.48 -3.90
CA GLN A 281 11.10 22.75 -3.93
C GLN A 281 11.23 21.42 -3.19
N ALA A 282 10.62 21.34 -2.00
CA ALA A 282 10.71 20.16 -1.14
C ALA A 282 10.09 18.90 -1.77
N GLU A 283 9.05 19.03 -2.60
CA GLU A 283 8.39 17.87 -3.23
C GLU A 283 9.32 17.06 -4.14
N HIS A 284 10.01 17.72 -5.08
CA HIS A 284 10.95 17.05 -5.98
C HIS A 284 12.08 16.35 -5.23
N ARG A 285 12.56 16.99 -4.15
CA ARG A 285 13.60 16.42 -3.30
C ARG A 285 13.10 15.21 -2.52
N ARG A 286 11.83 15.20 -2.09
CA ARG A 286 11.18 14.07 -1.42
C ARG A 286 11.07 12.87 -2.35
N HIS A 287 10.67 13.07 -3.60
CA HIS A 287 10.64 11.99 -4.60
C HIS A 287 12.03 11.41 -4.88
N LEU A 288 13.06 12.27 -5.01
CA LEU A 288 14.45 11.82 -5.13
C LEU A 288 14.91 11.00 -3.92
N ALA A 289 14.68 11.51 -2.71
CA ALA A 289 15.09 10.87 -1.46
C ALA A 289 14.42 9.50 -1.29
N GLN A 290 13.12 9.41 -1.57
CA GLN A 290 12.35 8.17 -1.53
C GLN A 290 12.85 7.16 -2.59
N SER A 291 13.10 7.61 -3.82
CA SER A 291 13.66 6.75 -4.88
C SER A 291 15.02 6.17 -4.50
N LEU A 292 15.89 6.97 -3.87
CA LEU A 292 17.19 6.49 -3.35
C LEU A 292 17.03 5.50 -2.20
N TYR A 293 16.07 5.75 -1.28
CA TYR A 293 15.76 4.85 -0.17
C TYR A 293 15.28 3.47 -0.65
N GLU A 294 14.35 3.43 -1.60
CA GLU A 294 13.83 2.19 -2.20
C GLU A 294 14.89 1.40 -2.99
N GLN A 295 15.93 2.10 -3.46
CA GLN A 295 17.12 1.52 -4.07
C GLN A 295 18.16 1.05 -3.03
N ALA A 296 17.85 1.12 -1.74
CA ALA A 296 18.75 0.85 -0.62
C ALA A 296 20.03 1.72 -0.61
N ARG A 297 20.01 2.88 -1.29
CA ARG A 297 21.10 3.87 -1.29
C ARG A 297 20.94 4.83 -0.11
N TYR A 298 21.01 4.26 1.08
CA TYR A 298 20.65 4.93 2.34
C TYR A 298 21.47 6.19 2.63
N THR A 299 22.76 6.22 2.30
CA THR A 299 23.62 7.40 2.51
C THR A 299 23.24 8.58 1.62
N ASP A 300 22.83 8.30 0.38
CA ASP A 300 22.43 9.32 -0.58
C ASP A 300 21.03 9.83 -0.22
N ALA A 301 20.12 8.92 0.13
CA ALA A 301 18.80 9.27 0.65
C ALA A 301 18.90 10.13 1.91
N LEU A 302 19.80 9.78 2.85
CA LEU A 302 20.04 10.56 4.07
C LEU A 302 20.41 12.01 3.76
N THR A 303 21.27 12.21 2.76
CA THR A 303 21.72 13.56 2.35
C THR A 303 20.53 14.38 1.86
N GLU A 304 19.64 13.79 1.05
CA GLU A 304 18.46 14.48 0.55
C GLU A 304 17.41 14.74 1.64
N TYR A 305 17.21 13.80 2.57
CA TYR A 305 16.32 14.03 3.72
C TYR A 305 16.85 15.08 4.69
N GLN A 306 18.17 15.18 4.90
CA GLN A 306 18.75 16.27 5.70
C GLN A 306 18.48 17.64 5.07
N ARG A 307 18.57 17.73 3.73
CA ARG A 307 18.16 18.93 2.99
C ARG A 307 16.66 19.21 3.11
N LEU A 308 15.82 18.18 3.20
CA LEU A 308 14.38 18.37 3.47
C LEU A 308 14.13 18.93 4.88
N VAL A 309 14.93 18.54 5.88
CA VAL A 309 14.85 19.15 7.21
C VAL A 309 15.29 20.62 7.19
N ASP A 310 16.29 20.98 6.39
CA ASP A 310 16.69 22.40 6.20
C ASP A 310 15.53 23.25 5.64
N LEU A 311 14.70 22.68 4.74
CA LEU A 311 13.57 23.35 4.10
C LEU A 311 12.28 23.31 4.95
N GLU A 312 12.04 22.20 5.64
CA GLU A 312 10.83 21.91 6.41
C GLU A 312 11.20 21.40 7.82
N PRO A 313 11.69 22.28 8.71
CA PRO A 313 12.23 21.87 10.02
C PRO A 313 11.17 21.31 10.97
N ASP A 314 9.89 21.65 10.79
CA ASP A 314 8.80 21.19 11.64
C ASP A 314 8.13 19.90 11.14
N SER A 315 8.71 19.25 10.13
CA SER A 315 8.17 18.02 9.54
C SER A 315 8.59 16.77 10.31
N ALA A 316 7.69 16.23 11.14
CA ALA A 316 7.90 14.96 11.84
C ALA A 316 8.24 13.80 10.89
N ASN A 317 7.66 13.80 9.67
CA ASN A 317 7.92 12.77 8.67
C ASN A 317 9.36 12.81 8.16
N ASN A 318 9.99 13.98 8.03
CA ASN A 318 11.38 14.07 7.59
C ASN A 318 12.32 13.44 8.63
N HIS A 319 12.15 13.77 9.91
CA HIS A 319 12.89 13.15 11.01
C HIS A 319 12.63 11.64 11.12
N LEU A 320 11.38 11.19 10.93
CA LEU A 320 11.04 9.77 10.93
C LEU A 320 11.77 8.99 9.81
N ARG A 321 11.81 9.51 8.58
CA ARG A 321 12.54 8.86 7.47
C ARG A 321 14.06 8.84 7.71
N ILE A 322 14.61 9.90 8.30
CA ILE A 322 16.03 9.93 8.71
C ILE A 322 16.31 8.85 9.76
N SER A 323 15.44 8.71 10.77
CA SER A 323 15.55 7.66 11.79
C SER A 323 15.53 6.26 11.17
N GLU A 324 14.57 6.00 10.26
CA GLU A 324 14.49 4.73 9.51
C GLU A 324 15.80 4.45 8.75
N ILE A 325 16.37 5.46 8.09
CA ILE A 325 17.65 5.35 7.38
C ILE A 325 18.80 5.02 8.35
N TYR A 326 18.91 5.73 9.48
CA TYR A 326 19.96 5.44 10.47
C TYR A 326 19.81 4.04 11.06
N ARG A 327 18.58 3.58 11.29
CA ARG A 327 18.30 2.21 11.74
C ARG A 327 18.77 1.18 10.72
N ARG A 328 18.50 1.39 9.42
CA ARG A 328 19.01 0.52 8.33
C ARG A 328 20.54 0.53 8.25
N LEU A 329 21.15 1.67 8.54
CA LEU A 329 22.62 1.84 8.62
C LEU A 329 23.22 1.35 9.95
N ARG A 330 22.42 0.78 10.86
CA ARG A 330 22.85 0.30 12.20
C ARG A 330 23.46 1.40 13.07
N GLN A 331 23.09 2.67 12.84
CA GLN A 331 23.50 3.82 13.65
C GLN A 331 22.38 4.13 14.66
N PHE A 332 22.19 3.24 15.64
CA PHE A 332 21.04 3.27 16.55
C PHE A 332 20.96 4.55 17.39
N ASP A 333 22.08 5.04 17.92
CA ASP A 333 22.12 6.31 18.67
C ASP A 333 21.48 7.48 17.90
N LYS A 334 21.79 7.59 16.59
CA LYS A 334 21.24 8.65 15.74
C LYS A 334 19.81 8.37 15.32
N ALA A 335 19.45 7.10 15.13
CA ALA A 335 18.08 6.70 14.85
C ALA A 335 17.16 7.07 16.01
N GLU A 336 17.62 6.85 17.25
CA GLU A 336 16.93 7.22 18.47
C GLU A 336 16.78 8.75 18.59
N GLU A 337 17.86 9.51 18.37
CA GLU A 337 17.80 10.98 18.41
C GLU A 337 16.71 11.54 17.48
N GLU A 338 16.69 11.06 16.23
CA GLU A 338 15.78 11.53 15.19
C GLU A 338 14.33 11.08 15.42
N ILE A 339 14.10 9.85 15.91
CA ILE A 339 12.73 9.40 16.20
C ILE A 339 12.14 10.11 17.42
N LEU A 340 12.98 10.46 18.40
CA LEU A 340 12.56 11.27 19.54
C LEU A 340 12.23 12.70 19.12
N LEU A 341 12.91 13.27 18.11
CA LEU A 341 12.52 14.55 17.50
C LEU A 341 11.17 14.43 16.77
N ALA A 342 10.99 13.40 15.93
CA ALA A 342 9.71 13.15 15.26
C ALA A 342 8.55 13.01 16.27
N LYS A 343 8.77 12.34 17.40
CA LYS A 343 7.80 12.18 18.49
C LYS A 343 7.44 13.49 19.18
N ARG A 344 8.40 14.41 19.33
CA ARG A 344 8.12 15.75 19.89
C ARG A 344 7.27 16.58 18.94
N LEU A 345 7.52 16.49 17.64
CA LEU A 345 6.79 17.22 16.60
C LEU A 345 5.37 16.65 16.38
N ALA A 346 5.20 15.33 16.47
CA ALA A 346 3.90 14.66 16.29
C ALA A 346 3.60 13.66 17.43
N PRO A 347 3.30 14.14 18.65
CA PRO A 347 3.03 13.27 19.79
C PRO A 347 1.77 12.44 19.56
N GLY A 348 1.87 11.13 19.77
CA GLY A 348 0.75 10.19 19.58
C GLY A 348 0.53 9.74 18.14
N ASN A 349 1.33 10.20 17.16
CA ASN A 349 1.31 9.65 15.81
C ASN A 349 1.74 8.17 15.84
N LEU A 350 0.86 7.28 15.38
CA LEU A 350 1.10 5.83 15.43
C LEU A 350 2.27 5.37 14.57
N GLU A 351 2.56 6.04 13.45
CA GLU A 351 3.71 5.71 12.60
C GLU A 351 5.02 6.04 13.32
N VAL A 352 5.05 7.14 14.07
CA VAL A 352 6.20 7.51 14.92
C VAL A 352 6.37 6.51 16.07
N VAL A 353 5.29 6.13 16.75
CA VAL A 353 5.33 5.14 17.83
C VAL A 353 5.83 3.78 17.33
N TYR A 354 5.34 3.33 16.17
CA TYR A 354 5.79 2.09 15.53
C TYR A 354 7.29 2.14 15.23
N ASN A 355 7.76 3.22 14.60
CA ASN A 355 9.16 3.36 14.25
C ASN A 355 10.08 3.54 15.48
N GLU A 356 9.61 4.18 16.55
CA GLU A 356 10.34 4.25 17.82
C GLU A 356 10.53 2.85 18.42
N ALA A 357 9.45 2.06 18.49
CA ALA A 357 9.55 0.67 18.92
C ALA A 357 10.48 -0.15 18.02
N ALA A 358 10.43 0.05 16.70
CA ALA A 358 11.28 -0.65 15.74
C ALA A 358 12.77 -0.25 15.84
N VAL A 359 13.09 0.96 16.30
CA VAL A 359 14.48 1.37 16.61
C VAL A 359 15.00 0.55 17.79
N TYR A 360 14.25 0.51 18.90
CA TYR A 360 14.64 -0.27 20.08
C TYR A 360 14.69 -1.78 19.80
N GLU A 361 13.73 -2.31 19.04
CA GLU A 361 13.72 -3.71 18.62
C GLU A 361 14.97 -4.06 17.78
N ALA A 362 15.36 -3.19 16.84
CA ALA A 362 16.55 -3.40 16.02
C ALA A 362 17.87 -3.30 16.81
N GLU A 363 17.84 -2.60 17.95
CA GLU A 363 18.95 -2.53 18.91
C GLU A 363 18.88 -3.66 19.97
N GLU A 364 17.84 -4.50 19.95
CA GLU A 364 17.58 -5.58 20.92
C GLU A 364 17.24 -5.07 22.33
N HIS A 365 16.80 -3.81 22.41
CA HIS A 365 16.26 -3.17 23.60
C HIS A 365 14.75 -3.43 23.71
N TYR A 366 14.40 -4.71 23.86
CA TYR A 366 13.00 -5.17 23.83
C TYR A 366 12.14 -4.61 24.97
N ASP A 367 12.73 -4.41 26.15
CA ASP A 367 12.04 -3.79 27.29
C ASP A 367 11.60 -2.35 26.97
N GLU A 368 12.45 -1.57 26.29
CA GLU A 368 12.14 -0.23 25.81
C GLU A 368 11.06 -0.25 24.73
N ALA A 369 11.15 -1.16 23.76
CA ALA A 369 10.14 -1.32 22.71
C ALA A 369 8.75 -1.67 23.31
N VAL A 370 8.71 -2.60 24.26
CA VAL A 370 7.49 -2.97 25.01
C VAL A 370 6.96 -1.77 25.78
N ARG A 371 7.83 -0.99 26.44
CA ARG A 371 7.43 0.21 27.19
C ARG A 371 6.83 1.28 26.29
N VAL A 372 7.40 1.52 25.10
CA VAL A 372 6.88 2.48 24.11
C VAL A 372 5.46 2.09 23.68
N LEU A 373 5.28 0.86 23.23
CA LEU A 373 3.98 0.36 22.77
C LEU A 373 2.95 0.32 23.92
N SER A 374 3.35 -0.14 25.11
CA SER A 374 2.47 -0.17 26.29
C SER A 374 2.00 1.22 26.72
N THR A 375 2.90 2.22 26.64
CA THR A 375 2.56 3.62 26.93
C THR A 375 1.57 4.17 25.91
N ALA A 376 1.76 3.87 24.62
CA ALA A 376 0.82 4.26 23.58
C ALA A 376 -0.55 3.60 23.75
N VAL A 377 -0.60 2.31 24.10
CA VAL A 377 -1.86 1.61 24.44
C VAL A 377 -2.56 2.32 25.60
N ALA A 378 -1.84 2.65 26.67
CA ALA A 378 -2.41 3.35 27.82
C ALA A 378 -2.98 4.73 27.46
N ALA A 379 -2.26 5.49 26.62
CA ALA A 379 -2.71 6.80 26.14
C ALA A 379 -4.01 6.69 25.33
N VAL A 380 -4.07 5.77 24.35
CA VAL A 380 -5.27 5.56 23.53
C VAL A 380 -6.42 4.96 24.35
N LYS A 381 -6.14 4.13 25.37
CA LYS A 381 -7.17 3.64 26.31
C LYS A 381 -7.81 4.76 27.13
N ALA A 382 -7.07 5.82 27.43
CA ALA A 382 -7.57 6.96 28.20
C ALA A 382 -8.48 7.89 27.38
N GLU A 383 -8.48 7.78 26.05
CA GLU A 383 -9.39 8.50 25.17
C GLU A 383 -10.86 8.04 25.35
N SER A 384 -11.81 8.86 24.90
CA SER A 384 -13.24 8.51 24.95
C SER A 384 -13.52 7.19 24.19
N GLU A 385 -14.37 6.33 24.74
CA GLU A 385 -14.82 5.09 24.08
C GLU A 385 -15.51 5.35 22.74
N PHE A 386 -16.08 6.55 22.57
CA PHE A 386 -16.75 6.96 21.34
C PHE A 386 -15.81 7.63 20.33
N ALA A 387 -14.50 7.73 20.62
CA ALA A 387 -13.58 8.33 19.67
C ALA A 387 -13.50 7.44 18.40
N PRO A 388 -13.78 7.99 17.20
CA PRO A 388 -13.92 7.18 15.99
C PRO A 388 -12.71 6.31 15.65
N ALA A 389 -11.50 6.77 16.02
CA ALA A 389 -10.24 6.08 15.74
C ALA A 389 -9.77 5.15 16.86
N ARG A 390 -10.29 5.27 18.10
CA ARG A 390 -9.75 4.59 19.29
C ARG A 390 -9.63 3.08 19.09
N ARG A 391 -10.72 2.46 18.62
CA ARG A 391 -10.76 1.02 18.36
C ARG A 391 -9.68 0.58 17.36
N ARG A 392 -9.56 1.30 16.24
CA ARG A 392 -8.57 1.00 15.19
C ARG A 392 -7.14 1.16 15.72
N SER A 393 -6.87 2.25 16.45
CA SER A 393 -5.57 2.51 17.06
C SER A 393 -5.18 1.43 18.07
N LEU A 394 -6.10 1.01 18.94
CA LEU A 394 -5.86 -0.10 19.87
C LEU A 394 -5.61 -1.43 19.13
N GLY A 395 -6.36 -1.71 18.07
CA GLY A 395 -6.15 -2.92 17.26
C GLY A 395 -4.74 -2.98 16.66
N ILE A 396 -4.23 -1.86 16.14
CA ILE A 396 -2.86 -1.76 15.63
C ILE A 396 -1.85 -1.94 16.77
N LEU A 397 -2.01 -1.23 17.88
CA LEU A 397 -1.06 -1.26 18.99
C LEU A 397 -1.00 -2.61 19.69
N TYR A 398 -2.13 -3.29 19.90
CA TYR A 398 -2.13 -4.65 20.42
C TYR A 398 -1.53 -5.66 19.46
N GLN A 399 -1.75 -5.50 18.15
CA GLN A 399 -1.10 -6.35 17.16
C GLN A 399 0.42 -6.21 17.25
N LEU A 400 0.94 -4.98 17.30
CA LEU A 400 2.37 -4.72 17.42
C LEU A 400 2.95 -5.24 18.75
N LEU A 401 2.29 -4.95 19.87
CA LEU A 401 2.77 -5.35 21.20
C LEU A 401 2.73 -6.88 21.38
N GLY A 402 1.65 -7.52 20.93
CA GLY A 402 1.53 -8.97 21.00
C GLY A 402 2.52 -9.68 20.07
N GLN A 403 2.80 -9.10 18.90
CA GLN A 403 3.84 -9.60 17.99
C GLN A 403 5.22 -9.52 18.65
N LEU A 404 5.56 -8.37 19.24
CA LEU A 404 6.83 -8.18 19.96
C LEU A 404 6.99 -9.20 21.10
N TYR A 405 5.95 -9.43 21.90
CA TYR A 405 6.00 -10.47 22.94
C TYR A 405 6.16 -11.88 22.36
N ARG A 406 5.56 -12.16 21.20
CA ARG A 406 5.68 -13.47 20.54
C ARG A 406 7.09 -13.70 20.01
N ASP A 407 7.71 -12.67 19.43
CA ASP A 407 9.07 -12.72 18.90
C ASP A 407 10.11 -12.90 20.04
N GLU A 408 9.85 -12.29 21.19
CA GLU A 408 10.57 -12.52 22.46
C GLU A 408 10.24 -13.86 23.15
N GLN A 409 9.48 -14.74 22.49
CA GLN A 409 9.01 -16.03 23.01
C GLN A 409 8.21 -15.93 24.32
N ASN A 410 7.73 -14.73 24.69
CA ASN A 410 6.81 -14.51 25.79
C ASN A 410 5.37 -14.74 25.34
N TYR A 411 5.09 -15.99 24.95
CA TYR A 411 3.81 -16.40 24.38
C TYR A 411 2.62 -16.09 25.30
N SER A 412 2.82 -16.14 26.62
CA SER A 412 1.77 -15.81 27.59
C SER A 412 1.33 -14.34 27.53
N ALA A 413 2.30 -13.41 27.44
CA ALA A 413 2.01 -11.98 27.32
C ALA A 413 1.42 -11.65 25.94
N ALA A 414 1.92 -12.31 24.88
CA ALA A 414 1.37 -12.19 23.53
C ALA A 414 -0.11 -12.59 23.48
N ILE A 415 -0.46 -13.78 24.01
CA ILE A 415 -1.84 -14.27 24.06
C ILE A 415 -2.73 -13.30 24.85
N ASN A 416 -2.32 -12.88 26.06
CA ASN A 416 -3.09 -11.93 26.86
C ASN A 416 -3.32 -10.59 26.13
N THR A 417 -2.33 -10.13 25.35
CA THR A 417 -2.44 -8.90 24.56
C THR A 417 -3.43 -9.06 23.40
N PHE A 418 -3.41 -10.20 22.70
CA PHE A 418 -4.39 -10.48 21.65
C PHE A 418 -5.79 -10.74 22.21
N GLU A 419 -5.93 -11.30 23.42
CA GLU A 419 -7.23 -11.39 24.10
C GLU A 419 -7.84 -10.01 24.41
N GLU A 420 -7.02 -9.01 24.72
CA GLU A 420 -7.49 -7.62 24.82
C GLU A 420 -7.96 -7.06 23.47
N MET A 421 -7.32 -7.50 22.37
CA MET A 421 -7.72 -7.14 21.01
C MET A 421 -9.07 -7.77 20.61
N VAL A 422 -9.34 -9.01 21.02
CA VAL A 422 -10.65 -9.67 20.84
C VAL A 422 -11.79 -8.81 21.41
N ARG A 423 -11.57 -8.16 22.56
CA ARG A 423 -12.57 -7.32 23.25
C ARG A 423 -12.91 -6.03 22.50
N LEU A 424 -12.18 -5.67 21.44
CA LEU A 424 -12.45 -4.49 20.63
C LEU A 424 -13.67 -4.64 19.70
N GLY A 425 -14.15 -5.87 19.50
CA GLY A 425 -15.39 -6.18 18.78
C GLY A 425 -15.18 -7.03 17.51
N PRO A 426 -16.26 -7.33 16.76
CA PRO A 426 -16.27 -8.46 15.81
C PRO A 426 -15.24 -8.39 14.67
N GLU A 427 -14.98 -7.22 14.10
CA GLU A 427 -13.96 -7.06 13.05
C GLU A 427 -12.55 -7.37 13.54
N GLU A 428 -12.25 -7.05 14.80
CA GLU A 428 -10.93 -7.27 15.40
C GLU A 428 -10.79 -8.66 15.99
N ASP A 429 -11.92 -9.24 16.41
CA ASP A 429 -11.99 -10.58 16.99
C ASP A 429 -11.36 -11.65 16.10
N LEU A 430 -11.83 -11.80 14.86
CA LEU A 430 -11.31 -12.83 13.95
C LEU A 430 -9.81 -12.65 13.68
N ARG A 431 -9.35 -11.40 13.53
CA ARG A 431 -7.92 -11.08 13.35
C ARG A 431 -7.11 -11.47 14.59
N ALA A 432 -7.58 -11.13 15.78
CA ALA A 432 -6.93 -11.45 17.04
C ALA A 432 -6.89 -12.97 17.30
N ARG A 433 -7.97 -13.70 17.00
CA ARG A 433 -8.00 -15.17 17.13
C ARG A 433 -6.99 -15.85 16.23
N MET A 434 -6.82 -15.39 14.99
CA MET A 434 -5.77 -15.91 14.12
C MET A 434 -4.38 -15.71 14.74
N LEU A 435 -4.11 -14.53 15.29
CA LEU A 435 -2.84 -14.26 15.99
C LEU A 435 -2.66 -15.17 17.22
N ILE A 436 -3.72 -15.44 17.99
CA ILE A 436 -3.69 -16.37 19.12
C ILE A 436 -3.40 -17.81 18.65
N ILE A 437 -4.05 -18.29 17.59
CA ILE A 437 -3.80 -19.61 16.99
C ILE A 437 -2.34 -19.73 16.59
N ASP A 438 -1.81 -18.75 15.87
CA ASP A 438 -0.41 -18.74 15.44
C ASP A 438 0.55 -18.65 16.63
N THR A 439 0.16 -17.96 17.72
CA THR A 439 0.96 -17.90 18.95
C THR A 439 0.99 -19.25 19.67
N TYR A 440 -0.13 -19.98 19.72
CA TYR A 440 -0.13 -21.35 20.25
C TYR A 440 0.70 -22.30 19.39
N ARG A 441 0.66 -22.15 18.06
CA ARG A 441 1.53 -22.90 17.14
C ARG A 441 3.01 -22.59 17.38
N ALA A 442 3.39 -21.33 17.50
CA ALA A 442 4.76 -20.92 17.81
C ALA A 442 5.24 -21.46 19.17
N ASN A 443 4.35 -21.49 20.17
CA ASN A 443 4.59 -22.12 21.47
C ASN A 443 4.53 -23.68 21.43
N ARG A 444 4.31 -24.28 20.26
CA ARG A 444 4.17 -25.74 20.04
C ARG A 444 3.01 -26.38 20.84
N ASP A 445 2.03 -25.59 21.28
CA ASP A 445 0.82 -26.02 21.99
C ASP A 445 -0.33 -26.30 21.00
N LEU A 446 -0.16 -27.36 20.20
CA LEU A 446 -1.15 -27.78 19.20
C LEU A 446 -2.56 -28.00 19.79
N PRO A 447 -2.73 -28.63 20.98
CA PRO A 447 -4.05 -28.80 21.56
C PRO A 447 -4.82 -27.49 21.74
N ARG A 448 -4.18 -26.43 22.25
CA ARG A 448 -4.84 -25.12 22.38
C ARG A 448 -5.04 -24.43 21.04
N ALA A 449 -4.11 -24.59 20.10
CA ALA A 449 -4.28 -24.07 18.75
C ALA A 449 -5.51 -24.70 18.05
N PHE A 450 -5.72 -26.02 18.20
CA PHE A 450 -6.90 -26.71 17.70
C PHE A 450 -8.19 -26.27 18.39
N ASP A 451 -8.18 -26.07 19.70
CA ASP A 451 -9.34 -25.60 20.46
C ASP A 451 -9.75 -24.19 20.02
N GLU A 452 -8.80 -23.26 19.91
CA GLU A 452 -9.07 -21.90 19.45
C GLU A 452 -9.54 -21.87 17.98
N THR A 453 -8.92 -22.68 17.10
CA THR A 453 -9.36 -22.82 15.71
C THR A 453 -10.78 -23.38 15.62
N SER A 454 -11.13 -24.37 16.44
CA SER A 454 -12.46 -24.97 16.48
C SER A 454 -13.52 -23.98 16.97
N LYS A 455 -13.19 -23.17 17.99
CA LYS A 455 -14.05 -22.08 18.46
C LYS A 455 -14.30 -21.07 17.34
N ALA A 456 -13.24 -20.58 16.69
CA ALA A 456 -13.36 -19.61 15.60
C ALA A 456 -14.17 -20.16 14.40
N LEU A 457 -13.97 -21.43 14.03
CA LEU A 457 -14.74 -22.09 12.97
C LEU A 457 -16.21 -22.34 13.34
N SER A 458 -16.55 -22.44 14.63
CA SER A 458 -17.95 -22.56 15.04
C SER A 458 -18.77 -21.29 14.74
N GLU A 459 -18.12 -20.13 14.80
CA GLU A 459 -18.69 -18.82 14.50
C GLU A 459 -18.57 -18.48 13.01
N HIS A 460 -17.48 -18.93 12.37
CA HIS A 460 -17.18 -18.67 10.96
C HIS A 460 -16.87 -19.96 10.17
N PRO A 461 -17.85 -20.87 9.94
CA PRO A 461 -17.59 -22.22 9.39
C PRO A 461 -17.02 -22.28 7.97
N ARG A 462 -17.06 -21.17 7.23
CA ARG A 462 -16.60 -21.06 5.84
C ARG A 462 -15.48 -20.03 5.68
N ASP A 463 -14.93 -19.49 6.76
CA ASP A 463 -13.78 -18.59 6.64
C ASP A 463 -12.58 -19.38 6.10
N ARG A 464 -12.10 -18.96 4.93
CA ARG A 464 -11.03 -19.62 4.21
C ARG A 464 -9.73 -19.65 5.02
N ARG A 465 -9.41 -18.57 5.74
CA ARG A 465 -8.15 -18.47 6.50
C ARG A 465 -8.15 -19.43 7.67
N LEU A 466 -9.27 -19.53 8.41
CA LEU A 466 -9.41 -20.49 9.50
C LEU A 466 -9.34 -21.96 9.02
N LEU A 467 -9.93 -22.27 7.86
CA LEU A 467 -9.83 -23.62 7.27
C LEU A 467 -8.39 -23.94 6.85
N ILE A 468 -7.66 -22.96 6.31
CA ILE A 468 -6.22 -23.11 6.02
C ILE A 468 -5.42 -23.33 7.31
N SER A 469 -5.62 -22.51 8.35
CA SER A 469 -4.98 -22.70 9.66
C SER A 469 -5.28 -24.08 10.27
N GLN A 470 -6.52 -24.56 10.17
CA GLN A 470 -6.88 -25.91 10.62
C GLN A 470 -6.13 -27.00 9.84
N ALA A 471 -6.01 -26.86 8.52
CA ALA A 471 -5.30 -27.82 7.70
C ALA A 471 -3.80 -27.86 8.01
N ILE A 472 -3.19 -26.70 8.29
CA ILE A 472 -1.79 -26.62 8.72
C ILE A 472 -1.61 -27.35 10.07
N LEU A 473 -2.50 -27.12 11.04
CA LEU A 473 -2.49 -27.85 12.32
C LEU A 473 -2.62 -29.37 12.14
N PHE A 474 -3.47 -29.82 11.22
CA PHE A 474 -3.55 -31.24 10.87
C PHE A 474 -2.23 -31.75 10.27
N GLY A 475 -1.56 -30.95 9.44
CA GLY A 475 -0.22 -31.23 8.92
C GLY A 475 0.81 -31.42 10.03
N GLU A 476 0.94 -30.41 10.91
CA GLU A 476 1.85 -30.41 12.07
C GLU A 476 1.61 -31.62 12.99
N ASN A 477 0.37 -32.11 13.06
CA ASN A 477 -0.03 -33.28 13.84
C ASN A 477 0.08 -34.63 13.07
N LYS A 478 0.75 -34.67 11.90
CA LYS A 478 0.87 -35.86 11.02
C LYS A 478 -0.46 -36.44 10.54
N GLN A 479 -1.44 -35.60 10.25
CA GLN A 479 -2.76 -35.98 9.73
C GLN A 479 -3.00 -35.41 8.32
N PRO A 480 -2.19 -35.82 7.31
CA PRO A 480 -2.24 -35.22 5.97
C PRO A 480 -3.56 -35.44 5.23
N ASP A 481 -4.28 -36.53 5.54
CA ASP A 481 -5.58 -36.80 4.91
C ASP A 481 -6.67 -35.84 5.40
N LEU A 482 -6.67 -35.48 6.69
CA LEU A 482 -7.60 -34.48 7.24
C LEU A 482 -7.28 -33.09 6.69
N ALA A 483 -5.99 -32.73 6.65
CA ALA A 483 -5.56 -31.47 6.03
C ALA A 483 -6.02 -31.38 4.57
N ALA A 484 -5.87 -32.46 3.81
CA ALA A 484 -6.32 -32.53 2.43
C ALA A 484 -7.84 -32.43 2.29
N GLN A 485 -8.59 -33.11 3.16
CA GLN A 485 -10.05 -33.04 3.20
C GLN A 485 -10.55 -31.62 3.50
N THR A 486 -9.84 -30.86 4.34
CA THR A 486 -10.18 -29.46 4.65
C THR A 486 -9.85 -28.51 3.50
N LEU A 487 -8.71 -28.71 2.82
CA LEU A 487 -8.22 -27.80 1.77
C LEU A 487 -8.81 -28.04 0.38
N GLN A 488 -9.02 -29.29 -0.01
CA GLN A 488 -9.49 -29.62 -1.38
C GLN A 488 -10.82 -28.95 -1.76
N PRO A 489 -11.83 -28.83 -0.89
CA PRO A 489 -13.08 -28.13 -1.22
C PRO A 489 -12.92 -26.63 -1.49
N LEU A 490 -11.78 -26.03 -1.11
CA LEU A 490 -11.50 -24.61 -1.31
C LEU A 490 -10.92 -24.29 -2.69
N LEU A 491 -10.56 -25.32 -3.47
CA LEU A 491 -9.95 -25.19 -4.80
C LEU A 491 -10.99 -24.76 -5.85
N GLN A 492 -10.60 -23.82 -6.70
CA GLN A 492 -11.41 -23.24 -7.78
C GLN A 492 -10.76 -23.33 -9.16
N ASN A 493 -9.57 -23.94 -9.27
CA ASN A 493 -8.68 -23.92 -10.43
C ASN A 493 -8.30 -22.49 -10.88
N ALA A 494 -8.03 -21.60 -9.93
CA ALA A 494 -7.66 -20.21 -10.18
C ALA A 494 -6.24 -19.90 -9.68
N PRO A 495 -5.59 -18.80 -10.12
CA PRO A 495 -4.29 -18.37 -9.58
C PRO A 495 -4.28 -18.23 -8.05
N SER A 496 -5.43 -17.94 -7.42
CA SER A 496 -5.59 -17.90 -5.96
C SER A 496 -5.43 -19.26 -5.26
N ASP A 497 -5.40 -20.36 -6.00
CA ASP A 497 -5.19 -21.70 -5.43
C ASP A 497 -3.71 -22.07 -5.26
N VAL A 498 -2.78 -21.23 -5.73
CA VAL A 498 -1.34 -21.42 -5.49
C VAL A 498 -1.06 -21.61 -4.01
N GLU A 499 -1.68 -20.79 -3.14
CA GLU A 499 -1.56 -20.89 -1.69
C GLU A 499 -2.05 -22.26 -1.15
N ILE A 500 -3.22 -22.73 -1.62
CA ILE A 500 -3.77 -24.02 -1.16
C ILE A 500 -2.88 -25.17 -1.58
N TYR A 501 -2.47 -25.20 -2.85
CA TYR A 501 -1.59 -26.26 -3.35
C TYR A 501 -0.22 -26.23 -2.68
N SER A 502 0.28 -25.03 -2.33
CA SER A 502 1.52 -24.87 -1.56
C SER A 502 1.40 -25.47 -0.15
N ASN A 503 0.31 -25.17 0.56
CA ASN A 503 0.02 -25.77 1.87
C ASN A 503 -0.13 -27.31 1.78
N LEU A 504 -0.86 -27.82 0.78
CA LEU A 504 -0.96 -29.28 0.55
C LEU A 504 0.41 -29.91 0.28
N ALA A 505 1.24 -29.27 -0.55
CA ALA A 505 2.57 -29.76 -0.87
C ALA A 505 3.45 -29.84 0.38
N GLN A 506 3.40 -28.84 1.25
CA GLN A 506 4.13 -28.83 2.51
C GLN A 506 3.65 -29.94 3.45
N VAL A 507 2.34 -30.04 3.69
CA VAL A 507 1.76 -31.10 4.54
C VAL A 507 2.16 -32.49 4.06
N TYR A 508 2.09 -32.75 2.76
CA TYR A 508 2.51 -34.04 2.19
C TYR A 508 4.03 -34.25 2.26
N THR A 509 4.83 -33.20 2.11
CA THR A 509 6.30 -33.27 2.21
C THR A 509 6.74 -33.63 3.62
N GLU A 510 6.15 -33.00 4.64
CA GLU A 510 6.39 -33.29 6.05
C GLU A 510 5.95 -34.71 6.42
N SER A 511 4.84 -35.16 5.87
CA SER A 511 4.35 -36.54 6.04
C SER A 511 5.10 -37.58 5.19
N ARG A 512 6.18 -37.21 4.49
CA ARG A 512 6.95 -38.04 3.55
C ARG A 512 6.10 -38.68 2.43
N ARG A 513 4.93 -38.12 2.11
CA ARG A 513 4.06 -38.50 0.98
C ARG A 513 4.50 -37.80 -0.31
N PHE A 514 5.73 -38.05 -0.72
CA PHE A 514 6.40 -37.31 -1.80
C PHE A 514 5.65 -37.34 -3.15
N GLY A 515 4.93 -38.42 -3.46
CA GLY A 515 4.15 -38.51 -4.69
C GLY A 515 2.95 -37.57 -4.72
N ASP A 516 2.31 -37.33 -3.57
CA ASP A 516 1.19 -36.38 -3.47
C ASP A 516 1.70 -34.94 -3.33
N ALA A 517 2.81 -34.75 -2.62
CA ALA A 517 3.51 -33.47 -2.55
C ALA A 517 3.90 -32.98 -3.95
N GLU A 518 4.51 -33.85 -4.77
CA GLU A 518 4.92 -33.49 -6.13
C GLU A 518 3.73 -33.14 -7.02
N LYS A 519 2.58 -33.82 -6.87
CA LYS A 519 1.36 -33.44 -7.59
C LYS A 519 0.86 -32.07 -7.16
N ALA A 520 0.79 -31.79 -5.87
CA ALA A 520 0.30 -30.53 -5.34
C ALA A 520 1.19 -29.35 -5.78
N VAL A 521 2.51 -29.45 -5.60
CA VAL A 521 3.44 -28.37 -5.97
C VAL A 521 3.47 -28.12 -7.48
N ARG A 522 3.33 -29.15 -8.33
CA ARG A 522 3.21 -28.98 -9.78
C ARG A 522 1.89 -28.32 -10.20
N SER A 523 0.81 -28.51 -9.43
CA SER A 523 -0.43 -27.76 -9.65
C SER A 523 -0.25 -26.29 -9.29
N ALA A 524 0.44 -25.99 -8.18
CA ALA A 524 0.80 -24.62 -7.81
C ALA A 524 1.67 -23.95 -8.89
N GLU A 525 2.68 -24.66 -9.42
CA GLU A 525 3.59 -24.16 -10.47
C GLU A 525 2.84 -23.74 -11.74
N LYS A 526 1.82 -24.51 -12.15
CA LYS A 526 1.00 -24.19 -13.33
C LYS A 526 0.15 -22.94 -13.16
N LEU A 527 -0.23 -22.64 -11.92
CA LEU A 527 -1.12 -21.52 -11.59
C LEU A 527 -0.35 -20.25 -11.19
N ALA A 528 0.94 -20.38 -10.86
CA ALA A 528 1.81 -19.27 -10.46
C ALA A 528 2.07 -18.29 -11.63
N GLN A 529 1.47 -17.10 -11.56
CA GLN A 529 1.58 -16.09 -12.61
C GLN A 529 2.61 -15.01 -12.26
N ASN A 530 2.58 -14.50 -11.03
CA ASN A 530 3.43 -13.41 -10.57
C ASN A 530 4.81 -13.94 -10.06
N PRO A 531 5.82 -13.06 -9.93
CA PRO A 531 7.15 -13.45 -9.45
C PRO A 531 7.13 -14.08 -8.04
N THR A 532 6.35 -13.52 -7.12
CA THR A 532 6.28 -13.97 -5.71
C THR A 532 5.77 -15.41 -5.60
N ASP A 533 4.73 -15.76 -6.35
CA ASP A 533 4.19 -17.12 -6.40
C ASP A 533 5.24 -18.10 -6.96
N LYS A 534 5.95 -17.68 -8.02
CA LYS A 534 7.00 -18.51 -8.64
C LYS A 534 8.19 -18.74 -7.70
N GLU A 535 8.60 -17.71 -6.94
CA GLU A 535 9.61 -17.84 -5.89
C GLU A 535 9.16 -18.84 -4.82
N THR A 536 7.92 -18.71 -4.33
CA THR A 536 7.34 -19.57 -3.28
C THR A 536 7.28 -21.03 -3.72
N VAL A 537 6.72 -21.27 -4.91
CA VAL A 537 6.61 -22.63 -5.46
C VAL A 537 7.98 -23.23 -5.76
N GLY A 538 8.91 -22.44 -6.30
CA GLY A 538 10.29 -22.86 -6.56
C GLY A 538 11.02 -23.26 -5.27
N PHE A 539 10.82 -22.50 -4.19
CA PHE A 539 11.40 -22.81 -2.88
C PHE A 539 10.86 -24.13 -2.31
N LEU A 540 9.54 -24.34 -2.37
CA LEU A 540 8.89 -25.58 -1.95
C LEU A 540 9.36 -26.80 -2.76
N LEU A 541 9.52 -26.65 -4.09
CA LEU A 541 10.11 -27.68 -4.95
C LEU A 541 11.54 -28.03 -4.49
N GLY A 542 12.35 -27.01 -4.21
CA GLY A 542 13.72 -27.17 -3.71
C GLY A 542 13.77 -27.99 -2.43
N GLY A 543 13.03 -27.57 -1.41
CA GLY A 543 12.97 -28.28 -0.12
C GLY A 543 12.39 -29.68 -0.23
N MET A 544 11.35 -29.89 -1.06
CA MET A 544 10.77 -31.21 -1.30
C MET A 544 11.77 -32.16 -1.97
N TYR A 545 12.51 -31.70 -2.99
CA TYR A 545 13.51 -32.53 -3.66
C TYR A 545 14.73 -32.79 -2.76
N GLU A 546 15.12 -31.84 -1.94
CA GLU A 546 16.17 -32.01 -0.92
C GLU A 546 15.81 -33.13 0.05
N ARG A 547 14.60 -33.11 0.62
CA ARG A 547 14.12 -34.19 1.52
C ARG A 547 14.01 -35.56 0.84
N GLN A 548 13.83 -35.59 -0.49
CA GLN A 548 13.91 -36.81 -1.30
C GLN A 548 15.33 -37.24 -1.67
N LYS A 549 16.36 -36.47 -1.26
CA LYS A 549 17.77 -36.63 -1.62
C LYS A 549 18.04 -36.48 -3.13
N LYS A 550 17.16 -35.78 -3.84
CA LYS A 550 17.26 -35.45 -5.27
C LYS A 550 17.96 -34.10 -5.44
N TYR A 551 19.23 -34.05 -5.05
CA TYR A 551 19.95 -32.79 -4.87
C TYR A 551 20.14 -31.98 -6.15
N GLU A 552 20.30 -32.61 -7.31
CA GLU A 552 20.43 -31.90 -8.59
C GLU A 552 19.13 -31.15 -8.94
N GLN A 553 17.97 -31.77 -8.65
CA GLN A 553 16.66 -31.15 -8.88
C GLN A 553 16.38 -30.05 -7.86
N ALA A 554 16.81 -30.25 -6.61
CA ALA A 554 16.73 -29.23 -5.57
C ALA A 554 17.56 -27.98 -5.94
N GLU A 555 18.80 -28.18 -6.39
CA GLU A 555 19.67 -27.09 -6.86
C GLU A 555 19.05 -26.32 -8.04
N GLN A 556 18.45 -27.03 -9.01
CA GLN A 556 17.77 -26.37 -10.13
C GLN A 556 16.59 -25.51 -9.67
N ALA A 557 15.80 -26.00 -8.72
CA ALA A 557 14.68 -25.26 -8.16
C ALA A 557 15.14 -24.00 -7.42
N PHE A 558 16.14 -24.10 -6.54
CA PHE A 558 16.69 -22.94 -5.83
C PHE A 558 17.34 -21.93 -6.78
N LYS A 559 18.05 -22.38 -7.82
CA LYS A 559 18.58 -21.49 -8.87
C LYS A 559 17.48 -20.76 -9.63
N GLY A 560 16.33 -21.42 -9.85
CA GLY A 560 15.15 -20.79 -10.43
C GLY A 560 14.62 -19.64 -9.57
N VAL A 561 14.54 -19.84 -8.24
CA VAL A 561 14.16 -18.77 -7.30
C VAL A 561 15.16 -17.61 -7.35
N LEU A 562 16.47 -17.91 -7.29
CA LEU A 562 17.52 -16.88 -7.30
C LEU A 562 17.66 -16.14 -8.64
N ALA A 563 17.18 -16.73 -9.74
CA ALA A 563 17.10 -16.05 -11.03
C ALA A 563 15.96 -15.01 -11.07
N ILE A 564 14.89 -15.23 -10.31
CA ILE A 564 13.79 -14.26 -10.16
C ILE A 564 14.20 -13.17 -9.17
N ASN A 565 14.70 -13.58 -8.00
CA ASN A 565 15.11 -12.69 -6.93
C ASN A 565 16.49 -13.12 -6.41
N PRO A 566 17.56 -12.45 -6.86
CA PRO A 566 18.91 -12.78 -6.42
C PRO A 566 19.12 -12.67 -4.91
N GLN A 567 18.38 -11.82 -4.21
CA GLN A 567 18.53 -11.57 -2.76
C GLN A 567 17.48 -12.29 -1.91
N ASN A 568 16.84 -13.34 -2.45
CA ASN A 568 15.93 -14.17 -1.66
C ASN A 568 16.72 -14.90 -0.56
N ALA A 569 16.71 -14.34 0.66
CA ALA A 569 17.54 -14.79 1.77
C ALA A 569 17.25 -16.25 2.19
N SER A 570 15.97 -16.64 2.19
CA SER A 570 15.56 -18.02 2.49
C SER A 570 16.12 -19.02 1.49
N ALA A 571 16.04 -18.73 0.18
CA ALA A 571 16.59 -19.59 -0.85
C ALA A 571 18.12 -19.64 -0.82
N LEU A 572 18.79 -18.51 -0.58
CA LEU A 572 20.24 -18.45 -0.38
C LEU A 572 20.69 -19.31 0.80
N ASN A 573 20.00 -19.19 1.95
CA ASN A 573 20.27 -19.98 3.15
C ASN A 573 20.06 -21.48 2.90
N TYR A 574 18.89 -21.87 2.42
CA TYR A 574 18.57 -23.29 2.22
C TYR A 574 19.50 -23.95 1.19
N PHE A 575 19.77 -23.27 0.08
CA PHE A 575 20.65 -23.81 -0.94
C PHE A 575 22.09 -23.90 -0.43
N GLY A 576 22.60 -22.86 0.24
CA GLY A 576 23.92 -22.87 0.83
C GLY A 576 24.07 -23.93 1.93
N TYR A 577 23.08 -24.07 2.81
CA TYR A 577 23.05 -25.11 3.84
C TYR A 577 23.05 -26.51 3.23
N MET A 578 22.25 -26.78 2.19
CA MET A 578 22.23 -28.07 1.48
C MET A 578 23.62 -28.43 0.91
N LEU A 579 24.34 -27.46 0.33
CA LEU A 579 25.71 -27.66 -0.14
C LEU A 579 26.67 -27.92 1.02
N ALA A 580 26.55 -27.14 2.10
CA ALA A 580 27.37 -27.23 3.30
C ALA A 580 27.23 -28.58 4.01
N ASP A 581 25.99 -29.06 4.18
CA ASP A 581 25.72 -30.32 4.86
C ASP A 581 26.35 -31.51 4.11
N ARG A 582 26.29 -31.47 2.77
CA ARG A 582 26.97 -32.42 1.89
C ARG A 582 28.49 -32.23 1.80
N GLY A 583 29.04 -31.14 2.34
CA GLY A 583 30.47 -30.84 2.30
C GLY A 583 31.00 -30.47 0.91
N VAL A 584 30.15 -29.96 0.02
CA VAL A 584 30.52 -29.61 -1.37
C VAL A 584 30.38 -28.10 -1.59
N ARG A 585 31.24 -27.52 -2.45
CA ARG A 585 31.16 -26.09 -2.85
C ARG A 585 31.03 -25.13 -1.65
N LEU A 586 31.79 -25.39 -0.58
CA LEU A 586 31.70 -24.66 0.69
C LEU A 586 31.92 -23.15 0.55
N ASP A 587 32.77 -22.71 -0.38
CA ASP A 587 33.01 -21.27 -0.61
C ASP A 587 31.81 -20.58 -1.26
N GLU A 588 31.12 -21.27 -2.16
CA GLU A 588 29.89 -20.77 -2.77
C GLU A 588 28.74 -20.75 -1.75
N ALA A 589 28.63 -21.79 -0.92
CA ALA A 589 27.71 -21.82 0.20
C ALA A 589 27.95 -20.64 1.16
N ALA A 590 29.21 -20.35 1.50
CA ALA A 590 29.58 -19.23 2.36
C ALA A 590 29.19 -17.88 1.76
N ASP A 591 29.36 -17.68 0.44
CA ASP A 591 28.93 -16.44 -0.22
C ASP A 591 27.40 -16.27 -0.18
N MET A 592 26.66 -17.34 -0.45
CA MET A 592 25.19 -17.30 -0.37
C MET A 592 24.71 -16.98 1.05
N LEU A 593 25.29 -17.62 2.07
CA LEU A 593 24.92 -17.36 3.47
C LEU A 593 25.32 -15.96 3.93
N ARG A 594 26.46 -15.45 3.48
CA ARG A 594 26.86 -14.06 3.73
C ARG A 594 25.82 -13.09 3.18
N ARG A 595 25.36 -13.32 1.95
CA ARG A 595 24.31 -12.49 1.32
C ARG A 595 22.95 -12.62 2.02
N ALA A 596 22.62 -13.81 2.53
CA ALA A 596 21.43 -13.99 3.36
C ALA A 596 21.53 -13.20 4.69
N LEU A 597 22.70 -13.24 5.35
CA LEU A 597 23.00 -12.47 6.55
C LEU A 597 23.11 -10.96 6.28
N ASP A 598 23.47 -10.53 5.07
CA ASP A 598 23.44 -9.11 4.69
C ASP A 598 21.97 -8.60 4.65
N VAL A 599 21.00 -9.48 4.38
CA VAL A 599 19.56 -9.16 4.39
C VAL A 599 18.97 -9.25 5.80
N ASP A 600 19.28 -10.32 6.54
CA ASP A 600 18.83 -10.53 7.93
C ASP A 600 20.01 -11.00 8.80
N PRO A 601 20.77 -10.06 9.41
CA PRO A 601 21.98 -10.38 10.17
C PRO A 601 21.74 -11.12 11.49
N SER A 602 20.52 -11.02 12.03
CA SER A 602 20.12 -11.60 13.32
C SER A 602 19.42 -12.95 13.18
N ASN A 603 19.19 -13.42 11.95
CA ASN A 603 18.48 -14.67 11.72
C ASN A 603 19.22 -15.87 12.32
N ALA A 604 18.61 -16.54 13.29
CA ALA A 604 19.20 -17.69 13.98
C ALA A 604 19.60 -18.81 13.01
N ALA A 605 18.72 -19.15 12.06
CA ALA A 605 18.98 -20.23 11.09
C ALA A 605 20.14 -19.90 10.14
N TYR A 606 20.31 -18.63 9.76
CA TYR A 606 21.39 -18.21 8.85
C TYR A 606 22.74 -18.19 9.59
N LEU A 607 22.73 -17.76 10.86
CA LEU A 607 23.89 -17.81 11.74
C LEU A 607 24.34 -19.26 11.98
N ASP A 608 23.41 -20.17 12.27
CA ASP A 608 23.71 -21.59 12.45
C ASP A 608 24.28 -22.21 11.17
N SER A 609 23.64 -21.96 10.02
CA SER A 609 24.09 -22.46 8.71
C SER A 609 25.50 -21.97 8.36
N MET A 610 25.82 -20.71 8.66
CA MET A 610 27.17 -20.16 8.50
C MET A 610 28.17 -20.83 9.45
N GLY A 611 27.77 -21.08 10.69
CA GLY A 611 28.55 -21.85 11.66
C GLY A 611 28.82 -23.29 11.19
N TRP A 612 27.83 -23.95 10.59
CA TRP A 612 27.96 -25.29 10.01
C TRP A 612 28.94 -25.32 8.85
N ILE A 613 28.93 -24.30 7.98
CA ILE A 613 29.94 -24.13 6.93
C ILE A 613 31.35 -24.05 7.54
N PHE A 614 31.55 -23.22 8.57
CA PHE A 614 32.84 -23.14 9.25
C PHE A 614 33.26 -24.45 9.91
N TYR A 615 32.31 -25.21 10.47
CA TYR A 615 32.56 -26.54 11.03
C TYR A 615 33.07 -27.52 9.96
N LYS A 616 32.43 -27.54 8.78
CA LYS A 616 32.84 -28.36 7.62
C LYS A 616 34.21 -27.93 7.06
N GLN A 617 34.52 -26.64 7.12
CA GLN A 617 35.84 -26.08 6.79
C GLN A 617 36.91 -26.29 7.89
N ASN A 618 36.58 -26.95 8.99
CA ASN A 618 37.46 -27.16 10.15
C ASN A 618 37.90 -25.87 10.87
N LYS A 619 37.14 -24.78 10.71
CA LYS A 619 37.34 -23.48 11.40
C LYS A 619 36.51 -23.45 12.70
N LEU A 620 36.89 -24.30 13.65
CA LEU A 620 36.08 -24.58 14.86
C LEU A 620 35.78 -23.34 15.74
N PRO A 621 36.72 -22.40 15.98
CA PRO A 621 36.42 -21.21 16.78
C PRO A 621 35.35 -20.32 16.14
N GLN A 622 35.41 -20.14 14.81
CA GLN A 622 34.38 -19.40 14.08
C GLN A 622 33.05 -20.14 14.10
N ALA A 623 33.06 -21.45 13.88
CA ALA A 623 31.85 -22.28 13.93
C ALA A 623 31.13 -22.14 15.27
N GLU A 624 31.86 -22.29 16.38
CA GLU A 624 31.29 -22.12 17.72
C GLU A 624 30.75 -20.71 17.94
N SER A 625 31.48 -19.67 17.52
CA SER A 625 31.02 -18.29 17.69
C SER A 625 29.70 -18.02 16.97
N TYR A 626 29.53 -18.52 15.74
CA TYR A 626 28.30 -18.33 14.98
C TYR A 626 27.13 -19.14 15.53
N ILE A 627 27.36 -20.41 15.89
CA ILE A 627 26.30 -21.28 16.45
C ILE A 627 25.85 -20.78 17.82
N ARG A 628 26.76 -20.28 18.66
CA ARG A 628 26.36 -19.66 19.94
C ARG A 628 25.49 -18.43 19.72
N LYS A 629 25.84 -17.56 18.77
CA LYS A 629 24.98 -16.43 18.38
C LYS A 629 23.62 -16.90 17.88
N ALA A 630 23.55 -18.01 17.15
CA ALA A 630 22.27 -18.58 16.72
C ALA A 630 21.43 -19.06 17.92
N ILE A 631 22.05 -19.78 18.87
CA ILE A 631 21.39 -20.26 20.10
C ILE A 631 20.95 -19.11 21.01
N ASP A 632 21.70 -18.01 21.05
CA ASP A 632 21.29 -16.80 21.77
C ASP A 632 20.02 -16.18 21.19
N ARG A 633 19.69 -16.47 19.92
CA ARG A 633 18.46 -16.02 19.24
C ARG A 633 17.33 -17.03 19.30
N ASP A 634 17.66 -18.31 19.20
CA ASP A 634 16.70 -19.40 19.40
C ASP A 634 17.33 -20.51 20.23
N SER A 635 17.09 -20.46 21.54
CA SER A 635 17.65 -21.42 22.49
C SER A 635 16.94 -22.78 22.47
N HIS A 636 15.82 -22.90 21.74
CA HIS A 636 14.94 -24.07 21.74
C HIS A 636 14.98 -24.84 20.40
N ASP A 637 15.90 -24.49 19.50
CA ASP A 637 16.14 -25.25 18.28
C ASP A 637 17.04 -26.48 18.57
N PRO A 638 16.54 -27.71 18.36
CA PRO A 638 17.31 -28.90 18.66
C PRO A 638 18.50 -29.11 17.72
N THR A 639 18.43 -28.62 16.47
CA THR A 639 19.50 -28.76 15.48
C THR A 639 20.69 -27.88 15.84
N MET A 640 20.47 -26.63 16.25
CA MET A 640 21.52 -25.71 16.67
C MET A 640 22.28 -26.24 17.89
N LEU A 641 21.57 -26.77 18.89
CA LEU A 641 22.17 -27.43 20.05
C LEU A 641 23.00 -28.66 19.66
N SER A 642 22.51 -29.44 18.69
CA SER A 642 23.25 -30.58 18.13
C SER A 642 24.54 -30.14 17.43
N HIS A 643 24.47 -29.10 16.59
CA HIS A 643 25.63 -28.53 15.90
C HIS A 643 26.67 -27.99 16.88
N LEU A 644 26.25 -27.31 17.96
CA LEU A 644 27.17 -26.87 19.00
C LEU A 644 27.86 -28.07 19.66
N GLY A 645 27.11 -29.12 20.00
CA GLY A 645 27.67 -30.37 20.53
C GLY A 645 28.71 -30.99 19.60
N ASP A 646 28.44 -31.04 18.29
CA ASP A 646 29.37 -31.56 17.28
C ASP A 646 30.65 -30.72 17.18
N VAL A 647 30.54 -29.39 17.23
CA VAL A 647 31.70 -28.47 17.23
C VAL A 647 32.54 -28.64 18.50
N LEU A 648 31.90 -28.74 19.67
CA LEU A 648 32.57 -28.96 20.96
C LEU A 648 33.30 -30.29 20.97
N ALA A 649 32.66 -31.37 20.49
CA ALA A 649 33.25 -32.70 20.40
C ALA A 649 34.49 -32.70 19.49
N LYS A 650 34.39 -32.09 18.29
CA LYS A 650 35.51 -31.98 17.35
C LYS A 650 36.64 -31.08 17.89
N SER A 651 36.33 -30.18 18.81
CA SER A 651 37.30 -29.36 19.55
C SER A 651 37.92 -30.08 20.76
N GLY A 652 37.58 -31.34 21.02
CA GLY A 652 38.06 -32.13 22.17
C GLY A 652 37.33 -31.87 23.49
N ARG A 653 36.28 -31.04 23.51
CA ARG A 653 35.47 -30.70 24.70
C ARG A 653 34.28 -31.66 24.84
N THR A 654 34.58 -32.96 24.95
CA THR A 654 33.58 -34.04 24.89
C THR A 654 32.54 -34.03 26.00
N GLU A 655 32.90 -33.63 27.22
CA GLU A 655 31.93 -33.49 28.33
C GLU A 655 30.90 -32.39 28.04
N GLN A 656 31.35 -31.23 27.53
CA GLN A 656 30.45 -30.14 27.16
C GLN A 656 29.58 -30.52 25.95
N ALA A 657 30.14 -31.26 24.99
CA ALA A 657 29.38 -31.76 23.85
C ALA A 657 28.20 -32.65 24.28
N ALA A 658 28.40 -33.56 25.24
CA ALA A 658 27.34 -34.41 25.75
C ALA A 658 26.19 -33.60 26.38
N VAL A 659 26.51 -32.51 27.10
CA VAL A 659 25.50 -31.62 27.68
C VAL A 659 24.65 -30.96 26.59
N GLU A 660 25.27 -30.44 25.54
CA GLU A 660 24.52 -29.78 24.45
C GLU A 660 23.68 -30.79 23.63
N TRP A 661 24.20 -32.00 23.40
CA TRP A 661 23.41 -33.08 22.78
C TRP A 661 22.24 -33.53 23.66
N GLU A 662 22.40 -33.59 24.98
CA GLU A 662 21.31 -33.92 25.91
C GLU A 662 20.20 -32.86 25.87
N LYS A 663 20.56 -31.58 25.81
CA LYS A 663 19.59 -30.49 25.59
C LYS A 663 18.90 -30.62 24.22
N SER A 664 19.67 -30.90 23.16
CA SER A 664 19.13 -31.14 21.82
C SER A 664 18.09 -32.26 21.81
N VAL A 665 18.37 -33.40 22.46
CA VAL A 665 17.42 -34.51 22.59
C VAL A 665 16.16 -34.06 23.34
N ALA A 666 16.29 -33.29 24.41
CA ALA A 666 15.13 -32.77 25.14
C ALA A 666 14.25 -31.85 24.27
N GLU A 667 14.86 -30.99 23.46
CA GLU A 667 14.15 -30.11 22.53
C GLU A 667 13.52 -30.86 21.36
N TRP A 668 14.16 -31.92 20.83
CA TRP A 668 13.55 -32.79 19.84
C TRP A 668 12.24 -33.41 20.34
N HIS A 669 12.13 -33.75 21.63
CA HIS A 669 10.88 -34.27 22.19
C HIS A 669 9.78 -33.20 22.38
N ARG A 670 10.12 -31.92 22.18
CA ARG A 670 9.19 -30.78 22.29
C ARG A 670 8.73 -30.24 20.94
N VAL A 671 9.37 -30.61 19.83
CA VAL A 671 8.93 -30.18 18.49
C VAL A 671 7.55 -30.75 18.15
N VAL A 672 6.85 -30.12 17.21
CA VAL A 672 5.58 -30.65 16.73
C VAL A 672 5.77 -32.02 16.08
N PRO A 673 4.77 -32.92 16.12
CA PRO A 673 4.93 -34.27 15.59
C PRO A 673 5.55 -34.31 14.20
N ALA A 674 5.07 -33.49 13.26
CA ALA A 674 5.55 -33.45 11.87
C ALA A 674 7.05 -33.19 11.71
N GLU A 675 7.67 -32.45 12.64
CA GLU A 675 9.08 -32.10 12.61
C GLU A 675 9.96 -33.16 13.30
N PHE A 676 9.39 -34.05 14.12
CA PHE A 676 10.16 -35.02 14.88
C PHE A 676 10.95 -36.01 13.98
N GLU A 677 12.28 -35.98 14.11
CA GLU A 677 13.21 -36.86 13.39
C GLU A 677 13.80 -37.95 14.30
N GLU A 678 13.15 -39.12 14.30
CA GLU A 678 13.56 -40.29 15.12
C GLU A 678 15.02 -40.71 14.87
N ASP A 679 15.47 -40.70 13.62
CA ASP A 679 16.84 -41.06 13.24
C ASP A 679 17.89 -40.12 13.87
N LYS A 680 17.59 -38.82 13.98
CA LYS A 680 18.50 -37.81 14.55
C LYS A 680 18.59 -37.95 16.07
N VAL A 681 17.46 -38.18 16.73
CA VAL A 681 17.43 -38.44 18.18
C VAL A 681 18.24 -39.68 18.51
N ALA A 682 18.05 -40.78 17.77
CA ALA A 682 18.81 -42.01 17.97
C ALA A 682 20.32 -41.80 17.75
N GLU A 683 20.72 -41.01 16.75
CA GLU A 683 22.13 -40.66 16.53
C GLU A 683 22.73 -39.90 17.73
N LEU A 684 22.02 -38.90 18.26
CA LEU A 684 22.44 -38.12 19.42
C LEU A 684 22.57 -38.99 20.68
N GLU A 685 21.60 -39.85 20.94
CA GLU A 685 21.64 -40.77 22.08
C GLU A 685 22.83 -41.73 22.00
N GLN A 686 23.19 -42.18 20.80
CA GLN A 686 24.40 -42.98 20.57
C GLN A 686 25.67 -42.18 20.84
N LYS A 687 25.76 -40.93 20.37
CA LYS A 687 26.88 -40.02 20.63
C LYS A 687 27.07 -39.80 22.15
N ILE A 688 25.98 -39.48 22.86
CA ILE A 688 25.96 -39.29 24.32
C ILE A 688 26.43 -40.57 25.04
N SER A 689 25.88 -41.73 24.66
CA SER A 689 26.22 -43.02 25.26
C SER A 689 27.68 -43.41 25.03
N SER A 690 28.25 -43.06 23.86
CA SER A 690 29.67 -43.27 23.55
C SER A 690 30.57 -42.46 24.47
N VAL A 691 30.27 -41.16 24.62
CA VAL A 691 31.05 -40.26 25.51
C VAL A 691 30.98 -40.73 26.97
N ARG A 692 29.78 -41.05 27.47
CA ARG A 692 29.60 -41.54 28.85
C ARG A 692 30.41 -42.81 29.13
N ARG A 693 30.43 -43.76 28.20
CA ARG A 693 31.25 -44.99 28.34
C ARG A 693 32.75 -44.67 28.38
N HIS A 694 33.23 -43.77 27.52
CA HIS A 694 34.64 -43.37 27.50
C HIS A 694 35.07 -42.70 28.81
N LEU A 695 34.26 -41.77 29.33
CA LEU A 695 34.51 -41.10 30.60
C LEU A 695 34.49 -42.07 31.79
N ALA A 696 33.59 -43.06 31.79
CA ALA A 696 33.55 -44.09 32.82
C ALA A 696 34.82 -44.96 32.82
N GLN A 697 35.33 -45.32 31.64
CA GLN A 697 36.58 -46.09 31.50
C GLN A 697 37.81 -45.30 31.97
N GLN A 698 37.84 -43.98 31.77
CA GLN A 698 38.93 -43.12 32.26
C GLN A 698 38.88 -42.91 33.79
N LYS A 699 37.70 -42.99 34.40
CA LYS A 699 37.51 -42.83 35.86
C LYS A 699 37.65 -44.12 36.67
N SER A 700 37.71 -45.29 36.03
CA SER A 700 38.05 -46.55 36.72
C SER A 700 39.55 -46.57 37.05
N PRO A 701 39.96 -46.69 38.32
CA PRO A 701 41.37 -46.79 38.66
C PRO A 701 41.94 -48.05 38.02
N ALA A 702 43.11 -47.94 37.39
CA ALA A 702 43.89 -49.11 37.03
C ALA A 702 44.12 -49.91 38.31
N VAL A 703 43.53 -51.11 38.38
CA VAL A 703 43.86 -52.09 39.41
C VAL A 703 45.29 -52.53 39.09
N GLU A 704 46.27 -51.86 39.70
CA GLU A 704 47.63 -52.37 39.77
C GLU A 704 47.58 -53.70 40.53
N ASN A 705 47.82 -54.80 39.81
CA ASN A 705 48.04 -56.11 40.41
C ASN A 705 49.30 -56.05 41.28
N PRO A 706 49.23 -56.32 42.60
CA PRO A 706 50.43 -56.53 43.39
C PRO A 706 50.96 -57.93 43.06
N HIS A 707 52.13 -57.98 42.40
CA HIS A 707 52.93 -59.19 42.24
C HIS A 707 53.77 -59.49 43.49
#